data_AF-A0A7G9GZ46-F1
#
_entry.id   AF-A0A7G9GZ46-F1
#
_cell.length_a   1.000
_cell.length_b   1.000
_cell.length_c   1.000
_cell.angle_alpha   90.00
_cell.angle_beta   90.00
_cell.angle_gamma   90.00
#
_symmetry.space_group_name_H-M   'P 1'
#
loop_
_entity.id
_entity.type
_entity.pdbx_description
1 polymer ?
#
loop_
_entity_poly.entity_id
_entity_poly.type
_entity_poly.pdbx_seq_one_letter_code
_entity_poly.pdbx_strand_id
1 'polypeptide(L)'
;MRNTRWIYKNNTLNNKSNLNIDKDIIELLHNRGITDDQEIYSFINCSLDNIRDPFTLKDVDIAVDRIIQAKDKNESIWIYGDYDVDGITSTSLWYLALLEIGITPNYYIPLRDEGYGLNKDAMKYIADNGGKVIITVDCGISSHDEIKYANELGLDIIVTDHHEINHGNPPALAVINPKREDNLFPFKYLAGVGTSFMVLYALYTKLNIKDEIFKYIDIPAIGTVADIVPLVEENRIFTKFGMEKLKRSESLGLRMLIKKIFEDYDVRHFTTYDIGFIIAPIFNAAGRLEDAKKAVELLIEKDHVKCTEIINHLLQNNSERKEIQQDIFEQAVDIIEKEKLYENSIIIVAKEKFHHGVIGIVASKILDRYYKPTIIMEIKKGEGIATASCRSIEGFNMIEAIDKFGNLLTKYGGHSGAAGFSIKIENIPIFSQKLIEYANSSLSETNLIKPIKIDISIPSYKISYDFINKLSTLEPFGFGNPSPIFSLPNCEISNIRAIGQEKNHIMFNVKKDNVEIRNCVWFNSDDVFTEFVEFTHADIAFKLKMETYKNKYQYKMYVEDVQLPQHKENIISKEITLYNTIFPLETVIYTRKKLSSNNINLVFHDNEVDVTSNRSYLTTLDNQTSYILTELKNKYGYDFTVAIKDIILTDENYNIHIVIDKNYKFTSYSLKVGELFTQIKNFLIGDFNYNSIQKNILASIFKNKQNTLVYTTKNRGINTVLQTIGLFYSNIGKKALCVTSESLSAKTLAMIEINNTYIEGYDFYIFINTKDIPNNLKSPHLILSEDKINLSKPYNIIEDKFDIPKNVVFITDDLLIQKTPVFSRKLPITKRKSILSNLLNYSVLYSTKDILIYI
;
A
#
# COMPACT_ATOMS: atom_id res chain seq x y z
N MET A 1 -3.37 20.73 22.12
CA MET A 1 -3.17 19.71 21.07
C MET A 1 -3.19 18.36 21.76
N ARG A 2 -3.42 17.28 21.02
CA ARG A 2 -3.36 15.95 21.60
C ARG A 2 -1.95 15.65 22.08
N ASN A 3 -1.83 14.99 23.23
CA ASN A 3 -0.55 14.52 23.72
C ASN A 3 -0.17 13.24 22.96
N THR A 4 0.50 13.41 21.83
CA THR A 4 0.93 12.33 20.93
C THR A 4 2.45 12.30 20.81
N ARG A 5 3.00 11.13 20.47
CA ARG A 5 4.42 10.96 20.21
C ARG A 5 4.64 10.53 18.77
N TRP A 6 5.25 11.40 17.97
CA TRP A 6 5.61 11.08 16.59
C TRP A 6 6.85 10.18 16.57
N ILE A 7 6.73 9.04 15.91
CA ILE A 7 7.80 8.05 15.76
C ILE A 7 8.06 7.89 14.27
N TYR A 8 9.18 8.45 13.81
CA TYR A 8 9.62 8.29 12.43
C TYR A 8 10.23 6.91 12.22
N LYS A 9 9.73 6.15 11.25
CA LYS A 9 10.40 4.94 10.80
C LYS A 9 11.70 5.33 10.11
N ASN A 10 12.82 4.93 10.69
CA ASN A 10 14.15 5.17 10.14
C ASN A 10 14.75 3.84 9.70
N ASN A 11 14.56 3.45 8.45
CA ASN A 11 15.40 2.44 7.83
C ASN A 11 16.39 3.12 6.89
N THR A 12 17.60 3.35 7.40
CA THR A 12 18.81 3.62 6.61
C THR A 12 19.27 2.35 5.90
N LEU A 13 18.37 1.64 5.22
CA LEU A 13 18.75 0.53 4.36
C LEU A 13 19.38 1.11 3.09
N ASN A 14 20.60 0.68 2.81
CA ASN A 14 21.37 1.07 1.63
C ASN A 14 20.52 0.91 0.36
N ASN A 15 19.99 2.03 -0.13
CA ASN A 15 19.07 2.15 -1.25
C ASN A 15 19.71 1.71 -2.56
N LYS A 16 19.63 0.41 -2.87
CA LYS A 16 20.09 -0.15 -4.15
C LYS A 16 19.05 -1.08 -4.78
N SER A 17 17.81 -0.62 -4.89
CA SER A 17 16.90 -1.21 -5.87
C SER A 17 17.23 -0.64 -7.26
N ASN A 18 17.30 -1.52 -8.27
CA ASN A 18 17.47 -1.10 -9.66
C ASN A 18 16.13 -0.91 -10.39
N LEU A 19 15.01 -1.05 -9.67
CA LEU A 19 13.69 -0.93 -10.24
C LEU A 19 13.36 0.53 -10.57
N ASN A 20 12.64 0.72 -11.68
CA ASN A 20 12.15 2.04 -12.10
C ASN A 20 10.85 2.41 -11.34
N ILE A 21 10.91 2.39 -10.00
CA ILE A 21 9.81 2.68 -9.08
C ILE A 21 10.19 3.87 -8.21
N ASP A 22 9.20 4.71 -7.89
CA ASP A 22 9.42 5.89 -7.07
C ASP A 22 10.09 5.51 -5.73
N LYS A 23 11.14 6.25 -5.35
CA LYS A 23 11.95 5.92 -4.18
C LYS A 23 11.16 5.91 -2.89
N ASP A 24 10.17 6.80 -2.76
CA ASP A 24 9.35 6.85 -1.56
C ASP A 24 8.49 5.57 -1.48
N ILE A 25 8.04 5.01 -2.61
CA ILE A 25 7.31 3.73 -2.65
C ILE A 25 8.20 2.55 -2.25
N ILE A 26 9.46 2.54 -2.71
CA ILE A 26 10.45 1.52 -2.31
C ILE A 26 10.73 1.63 -0.81
N GLU A 27 10.92 2.84 -0.28
CA GLU A 27 11.14 3.06 1.15
C GLU A 27 9.94 2.62 1.99
N LEU A 28 8.70 2.83 1.52
CA LEU A 28 7.50 2.29 2.18
C LEU A 28 7.52 0.76 2.27
N LEU A 29 7.94 0.08 1.20
CA LEU A 29 8.05 -1.38 1.16
C LEU A 29 9.17 -1.89 2.07
N HIS A 30 10.33 -1.23 2.06
CA HIS A 30 11.43 -1.54 2.98
C HIS A 30 11.00 -1.37 4.45
N ASN A 31 10.23 -0.32 4.76
CA ASN A 31 9.65 -0.09 6.09
C ASN A 31 8.62 -1.15 6.51
N ARG A 32 8.22 -2.04 5.59
CA ARG A 32 7.35 -3.20 5.81
C ARG A 32 8.12 -4.53 5.75
N GLY A 33 9.45 -4.50 5.61
CA GLY A 33 10.30 -5.69 5.52
C GLY A 33 10.42 -6.29 4.11
N ILE A 34 9.78 -5.71 3.10
CA ILE A 34 9.84 -6.16 1.71
C ILE A 34 11.03 -5.46 1.06
N THR A 35 12.17 -6.16 0.92
CA THR A 35 13.45 -5.56 0.55
C THR A 35 14.11 -6.15 -0.69
N ASP A 36 13.70 -7.34 -1.11
CA ASP A 36 14.20 -7.96 -2.34
C ASP A 36 13.51 -7.39 -3.59
N ASP A 37 14.26 -7.18 -4.68
CA ASP A 37 13.73 -6.60 -5.92
C ASP A 37 12.62 -7.47 -6.54
N GLN A 38 12.69 -8.80 -6.41
CA GLN A 38 11.63 -9.70 -6.90
C GLN A 38 10.37 -9.62 -6.01
N GLU A 39 10.55 -9.56 -4.69
CA GLU A 39 9.44 -9.37 -3.76
C GLU A 39 8.73 -8.03 -3.98
N ILE A 40 9.49 -6.94 -4.14
CA ILE A 40 8.96 -5.60 -4.47
C ILE A 40 8.16 -5.65 -5.77
N TYR A 41 8.74 -6.27 -6.82
CA TYR A 41 8.08 -6.40 -8.11
C TYR A 41 6.78 -7.20 -8.00
N SER A 42 6.79 -8.33 -7.30
CA SER A 42 5.62 -9.19 -7.07
C SER A 42 4.52 -8.48 -6.26
N PHE A 43 4.91 -7.73 -5.22
CA PHE A 43 3.95 -7.02 -4.37
C PHE A 43 3.19 -5.92 -5.12
N ILE A 44 3.90 -5.18 -5.99
CA ILE A 44 3.33 -4.12 -6.83
C ILE A 44 2.50 -4.74 -7.96
N ASN A 45 3.01 -5.79 -8.61
CA ASN A 45 2.36 -6.48 -9.72
C ASN A 45 1.60 -7.73 -9.24
N CYS A 46 0.70 -7.55 -8.27
CA CYS A 46 -0.14 -8.63 -7.74
C CYS A 46 -0.96 -9.30 -8.84
N SER A 47 -0.94 -10.64 -8.91
CA SER A 47 -1.64 -11.48 -9.90
C SER A 47 -2.36 -12.65 -9.22
N LEU A 48 -3.44 -13.15 -9.83
CA LEU A 48 -4.10 -14.40 -9.42
C LEU A 48 -3.18 -15.62 -9.58
N ASP A 49 -2.23 -15.57 -10.53
CA ASP A 49 -1.23 -16.64 -10.74
C ASP A 49 -0.27 -16.79 -9.55
N ASN A 50 -0.23 -15.81 -8.63
CA ASN A 50 0.60 -15.85 -7.44
C ASN A 50 -0.04 -16.69 -6.31
N ILE A 51 -1.27 -17.19 -6.47
CA ILE A 51 -1.90 -18.10 -5.52
C ILE A 51 -1.11 -19.42 -5.51
N ARG A 52 -0.57 -19.79 -4.34
CA ARG A 52 0.22 -21.01 -4.18
C ARG A 52 -0.62 -22.27 -4.37
N ASP A 53 0.05 -23.38 -4.62
CA ASP A 53 -0.59 -24.70 -4.78
C ASP A 53 -1.33 -25.10 -3.49
N PRO A 54 -2.67 -25.25 -3.52
CA PRO A 54 -3.45 -25.61 -2.32
C PRO A 54 -3.13 -27.01 -1.80
N PHE A 55 -2.57 -27.92 -2.61
CA PHE A 55 -2.16 -29.25 -2.14
C PHE A 55 -0.93 -29.22 -1.21
N THR A 56 -0.32 -28.05 -1.02
CA THR A 56 0.72 -27.85 -0.01
C THR A 56 0.16 -27.61 1.40
N LEU A 57 -1.14 -27.34 1.54
CA LEU A 57 -1.87 -27.42 2.81
C LEU A 57 -2.17 -28.89 3.12
N LYS A 58 -1.93 -29.28 4.36
CA LYS A 58 -2.05 -30.67 4.78
C LYS A 58 -3.52 -31.13 4.82
N ASP A 59 -3.74 -32.37 4.41
CA ASP A 59 -5.03 -33.08 4.31
C ASP A 59 -6.04 -32.51 3.28
N VAL A 60 -5.62 -31.54 2.46
CA VAL A 60 -6.45 -31.03 1.35
C VAL A 60 -6.77 -32.13 0.34
N ASP A 61 -5.80 -32.99 0.02
CA ASP A 61 -5.98 -34.16 -0.83
C ASP A 61 -7.04 -35.12 -0.28
N ILE A 62 -6.99 -35.42 1.02
CA ILE A 62 -7.94 -36.30 1.72
C ILE A 62 -9.36 -35.71 1.66
N ALA A 63 -9.50 -34.41 1.93
CA ALA A 63 -10.80 -33.73 1.88
C ALA A 63 -11.39 -33.70 0.47
N VAL A 64 -10.58 -33.35 -0.54
CA VAL A 64 -11.00 -33.30 -1.95
C VAL A 64 -11.49 -34.68 -2.41
N ASP A 65 -10.70 -35.73 -2.17
CA ASP A 65 -11.07 -37.09 -2.58
C ASP A 65 -12.35 -37.56 -1.86
N ARG A 66 -12.53 -37.19 -0.59
CA ARG A 66 -13.75 -37.52 0.17
C ARG A 66 -14.99 -36.81 -0.37
N ILE A 67 -14.88 -35.54 -0.75
CA ILE A 67 -15.98 -34.76 -1.32
C ILE A 67 -16.38 -35.32 -2.69
N ILE A 68 -15.40 -35.69 -3.53
CA ILE A 68 -15.67 -36.35 -4.82
C ILE A 68 -16.35 -37.70 -4.58
N GLN A 69 -15.90 -38.49 -3.60
CA GLN A 69 -16.57 -39.73 -3.24
C GLN A 69 -18.02 -39.49 -2.79
N ALA A 70 -18.29 -38.46 -1.99
CA ALA A 70 -19.64 -38.12 -1.56
C ALA A 70 -20.53 -37.76 -2.76
N LYS A 71 -19.99 -36.99 -3.71
CA LYS A 71 -20.66 -36.68 -4.98
C LYS A 71 -21.02 -37.94 -5.76
N ASP A 72 -20.05 -38.83 -5.99
CA ASP A 72 -20.24 -40.04 -6.79
C ASP A 72 -21.23 -41.02 -6.15
N LYS A 73 -21.30 -41.04 -4.82
CA LYS A 73 -22.22 -41.87 -4.04
C LYS A 73 -23.55 -41.19 -3.72
N ASN A 74 -23.76 -39.93 -4.11
CA ASN A 74 -24.90 -39.10 -3.70
C ASN A 74 -25.11 -39.06 -2.17
N GLU A 75 -24.01 -38.98 -1.41
CA GLU A 75 -24.05 -38.85 0.04
C GLU A 75 -24.40 -37.41 0.46
N SER A 76 -25.15 -37.26 1.55
CA SER A 76 -25.56 -35.96 2.08
C SER A 76 -24.37 -35.22 2.70
N ILE A 77 -24.06 -34.03 2.18
CA ILE A 77 -23.03 -33.12 2.69
C ILE A 77 -23.69 -31.98 3.47
N TRP A 78 -23.18 -31.74 4.67
CA TRP A 78 -23.56 -30.61 5.52
C TRP A 78 -22.38 -29.66 5.72
N ILE A 79 -22.64 -28.36 5.69
CA ILE A 79 -21.68 -27.31 6.04
C ILE A 79 -22.01 -26.83 7.45
N TYR A 80 -21.05 -26.86 8.36
CA TYR A 80 -21.20 -26.32 9.71
C TYR A 80 -20.37 -25.05 9.84
N GLY A 81 -21.00 -23.88 9.93
CA GLY A 81 -20.30 -22.60 9.99
C GLY A 81 -20.39 -21.89 11.33
N ASP A 82 -19.75 -20.73 11.42
CA ASP A 82 -19.87 -19.78 12.53
C ASP A 82 -20.82 -18.61 12.20
N TYR A 83 -21.26 -17.89 13.24
CA TYR A 83 -22.24 -16.79 13.14
C TYR A 83 -21.63 -15.42 12.77
N ASP A 84 -20.30 -15.30 12.71
CA ASP A 84 -19.64 -14.07 12.28
C ASP A 84 -19.49 -13.97 10.75
N VAL A 85 -18.91 -12.89 10.26
CA VAL A 85 -18.83 -12.65 8.81
C VAL A 85 -17.93 -13.67 8.11
N ASP A 86 -16.87 -14.14 8.76
CA ASP A 86 -15.96 -15.11 8.17
C ASP A 86 -16.64 -16.49 8.06
N GLY A 87 -17.33 -16.92 9.13
CA GLY A 87 -18.20 -18.10 9.10
C GLY A 87 -19.35 -18.02 8.09
N ILE A 88 -20.06 -16.89 8.02
CA ILE A 88 -21.15 -16.62 7.06
C ILE A 88 -20.64 -16.71 5.61
N THR A 89 -19.52 -16.04 5.33
CA THR A 89 -18.94 -16.01 3.97
C THR A 89 -18.37 -17.36 3.58
N SER A 90 -17.71 -18.08 4.49
CA SER A 90 -17.24 -19.45 4.29
C SER A 90 -18.37 -20.41 3.97
N THR A 91 -19.45 -20.36 4.76
CA THR A 91 -20.63 -21.21 4.55
C THR A 91 -21.26 -20.95 3.18
N SER A 92 -21.40 -19.68 2.82
CA SER A 92 -21.98 -19.27 1.53
C SER A 92 -21.11 -19.69 0.34
N LEU A 93 -19.78 -19.56 0.48
CA LEU A 93 -18.82 -19.96 -0.55
C LEU A 93 -18.88 -21.47 -0.81
N TRP A 94 -18.85 -22.28 0.25
CA TRP A 94 -19.03 -23.74 0.14
C TRP A 94 -20.37 -24.11 -0.47
N TYR A 95 -21.46 -23.48 -0.03
CA TYR A 95 -22.79 -23.77 -0.57
C TYR A 95 -22.86 -23.54 -2.08
N LEU A 96 -22.40 -22.37 -2.53
CA LEU A 96 -22.39 -21.99 -3.95
C LEU A 96 -21.50 -22.92 -4.79
N ALA A 97 -20.31 -23.24 -4.28
CA ALA A 97 -19.35 -24.06 -4.99
C ALA A 97 -19.81 -25.52 -5.12
N LEU A 98 -20.38 -26.11 -4.05
CA LEU A 98 -20.92 -27.46 -4.09
C LEU A 98 -22.14 -27.55 -5.02
N LEU A 99 -23.02 -26.54 -4.98
CA LEU A 99 -24.19 -26.45 -5.86
C LEU A 99 -23.78 -26.42 -7.34
N GLU A 100 -22.74 -25.67 -7.66
CA GLU A 100 -22.21 -25.60 -9.02
C GLU A 100 -21.73 -26.97 -9.53
N ILE A 101 -21.06 -27.75 -8.70
CA ILE A 101 -20.55 -29.08 -9.10
C ILE A 101 -21.61 -30.18 -8.99
N GLY A 102 -22.88 -29.84 -8.75
CA GLY A 102 -24.02 -30.76 -8.75
C GLY A 102 -24.36 -31.39 -7.40
N ILE A 103 -23.85 -30.85 -6.29
CA ILE A 103 -24.19 -31.30 -4.94
C ILE A 103 -25.10 -30.25 -4.30
N THR A 104 -26.24 -30.64 -3.75
CA THR A 104 -27.09 -29.73 -2.98
C THR A 104 -26.77 -29.91 -1.49
N PRO A 105 -25.87 -29.10 -0.89
CA PRO A 105 -25.54 -29.25 0.52
C PRO A 105 -26.64 -28.70 1.41
N ASN A 106 -26.70 -29.21 2.64
CA ASN A 106 -27.38 -28.55 3.75
C ASN A 106 -26.36 -27.73 4.55
N TYR A 107 -26.82 -26.83 5.41
CA TYR A 107 -25.93 -26.11 6.30
C TYR A 107 -26.55 -25.87 7.68
N TYR A 108 -25.69 -25.73 8.68
CA TYR A 108 -26.02 -25.41 10.06
C TYR A 108 -25.17 -24.22 10.52
N ILE A 109 -25.79 -23.24 11.15
CA ILE A 109 -25.12 -22.10 11.79
C ILE A 109 -25.65 -22.04 13.22
N PRO A 110 -24.79 -22.13 14.25
CA PRO A 110 -25.21 -22.09 15.63
C PRO A 110 -25.72 -20.70 15.99
N LEU A 111 -26.71 -20.65 16.90
CA LEU A 111 -27.08 -19.41 17.57
C LEU A 111 -25.99 -19.00 18.56
N ARG A 112 -25.85 -17.69 18.80
CA ARG A 112 -24.82 -17.17 19.72
C ARG A 112 -24.94 -17.72 21.16
N ASP A 113 -26.16 -18.05 21.59
CA ASP A 113 -26.44 -18.65 22.90
C ASP A 113 -26.03 -20.12 23.00
N GLU A 114 -25.90 -20.83 21.87
CA GLU A 114 -25.34 -22.19 21.82
C GLU A 114 -23.82 -22.19 22.08
N GLY A 115 -23.19 -21.02 22.02
CA GLY A 115 -21.74 -20.84 22.18
C GLY A 115 -20.98 -20.97 20.85
N TYR A 116 -19.67 -20.75 20.93
CA TYR A 116 -18.76 -20.86 19.79
C TYR A 116 -18.27 -22.31 19.61
N GLY A 117 -18.17 -22.76 18.36
CA GLY A 117 -17.68 -24.08 17.98
C GLY A 117 -18.77 -25.12 17.73
N LEU A 118 -18.36 -26.37 17.57
CA LEU A 118 -19.29 -27.49 17.40
C LEU A 118 -20.01 -27.79 18.71
N ASN A 119 -21.23 -28.31 18.62
CA ASN A 119 -21.95 -28.87 19.76
C ASN A 119 -22.55 -30.25 19.42
N LYS A 120 -22.69 -31.10 20.45
CA LYS A 120 -23.13 -32.49 20.28
C LYS A 120 -24.58 -32.60 19.79
N ASP A 121 -25.44 -31.68 20.20
CA ASP A 121 -26.85 -31.68 19.81
C ASP A 121 -27.00 -31.42 18.30
N ALA A 122 -26.22 -30.49 17.76
CA ALA A 122 -26.15 -30.22 16.32
C ALA A 122 -25.57 -31.41 15.54
N MET A 123 -24.52 -32.08 16.04
CA MET A 123 -24.00 -33.30 15.41
C MET A 123 -25.06 -34.40 15.34
N LYS A 124 -25.79 -34.59 16.44
CA LYS A 124 -26.90 -35.54 16.49
C LYS A 124 -28.03 -35.15 15.52
N TYR A 125 -28.41 -33.87 15.49
CA TYR A 125 -29.40 -33.35 14.55
C TYR A 125 -29.02 -33.64 13.09
N ILE A 126 -27.77 -33.36 12.71
CA ILE A 126 -27.28 -33.61 11.35
C ILE A 126 -27.31 -35.11 11.02
N ALA A 127 -26.86 -35.98 11.93
CA ALA A 127 -26.92 -37.42 11.75
C ALA A 127 -28.37 -37.94 11.60
N ASP A 128 -29.29 -37.47 12.45
CA ASP A 128 -30.71 -37.85 12.42
C ASP A 128 -31.40 -37.39 11.11
N ASN A 129 -30.90 -36.34 10.48
CA ASN A 129 -31.35 -35.85 9.16
C ASN A 129 -30.56 -36.48 7.98
N GLY A 130 -29.86 -37.58 8.22
CA GLY A 130 -29.19 -38.35 7.17
C GLY A 130 -27.89 -37.72 6.65
N GLY A 131 -27.28 -36.80 7.40
CA GLY A 131 -25.94 -36.29 7.10
C GLY A 131 -24.90 -37.41 7.07
N LYS A 132 -23.94 -37.31 6.15
CA LYS A 132 -22.85 -38.29 6.03
C LYS A 132 -21.47 -37.67 6.07
N VAL A 133 -21.30 -36.51 5.45
CA VAL A 133 -20.09 -35.70 5.50
C VAL A 133 -20.42 -34.34 6.10
N ILE A 134 -19.62 -33.88 7.06
CA ILE A 134 -19.71 -32.52 7.58
C ILE A 134 -18.42 -31.79 7.26
N ILE A 135 -18.54 -30.63 6.63
CA ILE A 135 -17.45 -29.69 6.39
C ILE A 135 -17.62 -28.55 7.39
N THR A 136 -16.74 -28.46 8.37
CA THR A 136 -16.74 -27.34 9.32
C THR A 136 -15.96 -26.20 8.72
N VAL A 137 -16.49 -24.98 8.84
CA VAL A 137 -15.89 -23.78 8.26
C VAL A 137 -15.74 -22.73 9.35
N ASP A 138 -14.53 -22.19 9.46
CA ASP A 138 -14.18 -21.18 10.47
C ASP A 138 -14.37 -21.63 11.93
N CYS A 139 -14.43 -22.95 12.13
CA CYS A 139 -14.56 -23.55 13.44
C CYS A 139 -14.15 -25.03 13.42
N GLY A 140 -13.97 -25.58 14.62
CA GLY A 140 -13.84 -27.00 14.88
C GLY A 140 -12.44 -27.49 15.22
N ILE A 141 -11.40 -26.67 15.09
CA ILE A 141 -10.03 -27.06 15.47
C ILE A 141 -9.90 -27.43 16.95
N SER A 142 -10.75 -26.85 17.82
CA SER A 142 -10.75 -27.08 19.26
C SER A 142 -11.81 -28.09 19.74
N SER A 143 -12.66 -28.59 18.85
CA SER A 143 -13.85 -29.39 19.20
C SER A 143 -13.57 -30.91 19.18
N HIS A 144 -12.59 -31.34 19.96
CA HIS A 144 -12.13 -32.74 19.96
C HIS A 144 -13.24 -33.72 20.37
N ASP A 145 -13.99 -33.40 21.42
CA ASP A 145 -15.02 -34.28 21.98
C ASP A 145 -16.25 -34.37 21.08
N GLU A 146 -16.62 -33.26 20.45
CA GLU A 146 -17.73 -33.18 19.51
C GLU A 146 -17.42 -33.93 18.23
N ILE A 147 -16.19 -33.81 17.70
CA ILE A 147 -15.75 -34.54 16.51
C ILE A 147 -15.67 -36.04 16.80
N LYS A 148 -15.17 -36.42 17.99
CA LYS A 148 -15.19 -37.82 18.42
C LYS A 148 -16.61 -38.37 18.48
N TYR A 149 -17.55 -37.62 19.05
CA TYR A 149 -18.95 -38.00 19.10
C TYR A 149 -19.58 -38.12 17.71
N ALA A 150 -19.27 -37.19 16.80
CA ALA A 150 -19.74 -37.26 15.42
C ALA A 150 -19.21 -38.50 14.68
N ASN A 151 -17.96 -38.89 14.90
CA ASN A 151 -17.41 -40.14 14.36
C ASN A 151 -18.14 -41.37 14.91
N GLU A 152 -18.52 -41.39 16.20
CA GLU A 152 -19.33 -42.46 16.80
C GLU A 152 -20.73 -42.56 16.16
N LEU A 153 -21.25 -41.45 15.64
CA LEU A 153 -22.48 -41.39 14.83
C LEU A 153 -22.28 -41.79 13.36
N GLY A 154 -21.04 -42.09 12.94
CA GLY A 154 -20.70 -42.49 11.57
C GLY A 154 -20.63 -41.32 10.57
N LEU A 155 -20.45 -40.10 11.07
CA LEU A 155 -20.23 -38.89 10.28
C LEU A 155 -18.74 -38.73 9.95
N ASP A 156 -18.43 -38.46 8.69
CA ASP A 156 -17.06 -38.10 8.28
C ASP A 156 -16.89 -36.59 8.40
N ILE A 157 -15.99 -36.15 9.28
CA ILE A 157 -15.75 -34.72 9.53
C ILE A 157 -14.52 -34.23 8.76
N ILE A 158 -14.68 -33.14 8.02
CA ILE A 158 -13.61 -32.37 7.38
C ILE A 158 -13.57 -31.02 8.08
N VAL A 159 -12.47 -30.71 8.77
CA VAL A 159 -12.29 -29.41 9.44
C VAL A 159 -11.59 -28.44 8.51
N THR A 160 -12.18 -27.27 8.26
CA THR A 160 -11.52 -26.13 7.60
C THR A 160 -11.55 -24.92 8.53
N ASP A 161 -10.40 -24.59 9.12
CA ASP A 161 -10.30 -23.63 10.21
C ASP A 161 -8.96 -22.88 10.15
N HIS A 162 -8.86 -21.75 10.83
CA HIS A 162 -7.66 -20.90 10.91
C HIS A 162 -7.29 -20.47 12.34
N HIS A 163 -8.11 -20.84 13.33
CA HIS A 163 -7.86 -20.57 14.75
C HIS A 163 -6.59 -21.25 15.28
N GLU A 164 -6.10 -20.79 16.43
CA GLU A 164 -4.90 -21.33 17.10
C GLU A 164 -5.06 -22.82 17.50
N ILE A 165 -4.00 -23.60 17.29
CA ILE A 165 -3.99 -25.04 17.57
C ILE A 165 -3.37 -25.27 18.97
N ASN A 166 -4.21 -25.42 19.99
CA ASN A 166 -3.76 -25.54 21.38
C ASN A 166 -3.60 -26.99 21.89
N HIS A 167 -4.35 -27.95 21.33
CA HIS A 167 -4.42 -29.34 21.85
C HIS A 167 -4.16 -30.40 20.77
N GLY A 168 -3.40 -30.02 19.74
CA GLY A 168 -3.20 -30.85 18.56
C GLY A 168 -4.44 -30.88 17.67
N ASN A 169 -4.43 -31.76 16.67
CA ASN A 169 -5.54 -31.87 15.72
C ASN A 169 -6.68 -32.72 16.30
N PRO A 170 -7.96 -32.34 16.09
CA PRO A 170 -9.09 -33.17 16.46
C PRO A 170 -9.12 -34.47 15.62
N PRO A 171 -9.80 -35.52 16.08
CA PRO A 171 -9.82 -36.81 15.40
C PRO A 171 -10.76 -36.81 14.17
N ALA A 172 -10.64 -35.82 13.29
CA ALA A 172 -11.43 -35.70 12.07
C ALA A 172 -10.82 -36.54 10.92
N LEU A 173 -11.57 -36.76 9.84
CA LEU A 173 -11.06 -37.42 8.64
C LEU A 173 -9.96 -36.58 7.96
N ALA A 174 -10.13 -35.26 7.95
CA ALA A 174 -9.17 -34.30 7.43
C ALA A 174 -9.21 -33.02 8.28
N VAL A 175 -8.04 -32.43 8.57
CA VAL A 175 -7.94 -31.17 9.34
C VAL A 175 -7.12 -30.15 8.56
N ILE A 176 -7.77 -29.24 7.85
CA ILE A 176 -7.11 -28.21 7.06
C ILE A 176 -7.04 -26.94 7.88
N ASN A 177 -5.83 -26.58 8.31
CA ASN A 177 -5.57 -25.32 9.00
C ASN A 177 -4.18 -24.77 8.61
N PRO A 178 -4.06 -23.49 8.21
CA PRO A 178 -2.80 -22.88 7.75
C PRO A 178 -1.72 -22.83 8.84
N LYS A 179 -2.09 -22.91 10.13
CA LYS A 179 -1.18 -22.87 11.28
C LYS A 179 -0.60 -24.23 11.66
N ARG A 180 -0.96 -25.31 10.96
CA ARG A 180 -0.33 -26.62 11.16
C ARG A 180 1.16 -26.56 10.85
N GLU A 181 1.98 -27.06 11.76
CA GLU A 181 3.44 -27.08 11.59
C GLU A 181 3.92 -28.10 10.55
N ASP A 182 3.08 -29.07 10.17
CA ASP A 182 3.37 -30.06 9.11
C ASP A 182 2.90 -29.64 7.71
N ASN A 183 2.46 -28.38 7.53
CA ASN A 183 2.18 -27.81 6.22
C ASN A 183 3.46 -27.58 5.41
N LEU A 184 3.39 -27.79 4.09
CA LEU A 184 4.36 -27.23 3.15
C LEU A 184 3.97 -25.80 2.74
N PHE A 185 2.69 -25.45 2.90
CA PHE A 185 2.17 -24.11 2.69
C PHE A 185 2.71 -23.14 3.75
N PRO A 186 3.44 -22.07 3.37
CA PRO A 186 4.19 -21.25 4.32
C PRO A 186 3.35 -20.18 5.03
N PHE A 187 2.21 -19.79 4.47
CA PHE A 187 1.44 -18.66 4.98
C PHE A 187 0.42 -19.10 6.05
N LYS A 188 0.62 -18.65 7.29
CA LYS A 188 -0.15 -19.08 8.47
C LYS A 188 -1.41 -18.26 8.75
N TYR A 189 -1.70 -17.23 7.97
CA TYR A 189 -2.67 -16.19 8.32
C TYR A 189 -3.88 -16.11 7.38
N LEU A 190 -4.21 -17.17 6.64
CA LEU A 190 -5.49 -17.22 5.93
C LEU A 190 -6.64 -17.02 6.93
N ALA A 191 -7.69 -16.31 6.51
CA ALA A 191 -8.98 -16.32 7.18
C ALA A 191 -9.65 -17.71 7.05
N GLY A 192 -10.71 -17.99 7.79
CA GLY A 192 -11.55 -19.17 7.62
C GLY A 192 -12.08 -19.29 6.18
N VAL A 193 -12.57 -18.19 5.60
CA VAL A 193 -13.03 -18.15 4.21
C VAL A 193 -11.88 -18.29 3.21
N GLY A 194 -10.69 -17.78 3.55
CA GLY A 194 -9.48 -17.94 2.75
C GLY A 194 -9.03 -19.40 2.71
N THR A 195 -9.09 -20.09 3.86
CA THR A 195 -8.80 -21.51 3.98
C THR A 195 -9.82 -22.34 3.19
N SER A 196 -11.11 -22.01 3.31
CA SER A 196 -12.18 -22.60 2.51
C SER A 196 -11.96 -22.43 1.00
N PHE A 197 -11.58 -21.22 0.57
CA PHE A 197 -11.27 -20.93 -0.83
C PHE A 197 -10.12 -21.79 -1.35
N MET A 198 -9.06 -22.01 -0.57
CA MET A 198 -7.93 -22.86 -0.98
C MET A 198 -8.35 -24.32 -1.17
N VAL A 199 -9.19 -24.87 -0.27
CA VAL A 199 -9.71 -26.24 -0.43
C VAL A 199 -10.59 -26.36 -1.67
N LEU A 200 -11.47 -25.38 -1.90
CA LEU A 200 -12.32 -25.34 -3.10
C LEU A 200 -11.50 -25.15 -4.37
N TYR A 201 -10.42 -24.37 -4.32
CA TYR A 201 -9.49 -24.22 -5.44
C TYR A 201 -8.81 -25.55 -5.79
N ALA A 202 -8.44 -26.36 -4.79
CA ALA A 202 -7.94 -27.73 -5.01
C ALA A 202 -9.00 -28.65 -5.62
N LEU A 203 -10.23 -28.60 -5.10
CA LEU A 203 -11.36 -29.39 -5.60
C LEU A 203 -11.66 -29.06 -7.08
N TYR A 204 -11.76 -27.78 -7.41
CA TYR A 204 -12.03 -27.31 -8.78
C TYR A 204 -10.85 -27.64 -9.71
N THR A 205 -9.61 -27.60 -9.21
CA THR A 205 -8.43 -28.05 -9.96
C THR A 205 -8.52 -29.54 -10.29
N LYS A 206 -8.89 -30.38 -9.32
CA LYS A 206 -9.09 -31.84 -9.54
C LYS A 206 -10.19 -32.13 -10.56
N LEU A 207 -11.21 -31.28 -10.62
CA LEU A 207 -12.33 -31.36 -11.56
C LEU A 207 -12.05 -30.69 -12.93
N ASN A 208 -10.84 -30.15 -13.15
CA ASN A 208 -10.43 -29.43 -14.37
C ASN A 208 -11.29 -28.18 -14.70
N ILE A 209 -11.80 -27.50 -13.66
CA ILE A 209 -12.62 -26.27 -13.77
C ILE A 209 -12.09 -25.16 -12.86
N LYS A 210 -10.78 -25.14 -12.58
CA LYS A 210 -10.16 -24.25 -11.59
C LYS A 210 -10.55 -22.77 -11.74
N ASP A 211 -10.71 -22.27 -12.96
CA ASP A 211 -10.94 -20.85 -13.21
C ASP A 211 -12.34 -20.40 -12.77
N GLU A 212 -13.29 -21.33 -12.65
CA GLU A 212 -14.67 -21.04 -12.25
C GLU A 212 -14.77 -20.56 -10.80
N ILE A 213 -13.86 -20.97 -9.90
CA ILE A 213 -13.94 -20.56 -8.48
C ILE A 213 -13.72 -19.04 -8.31
N PHE A 214 -12.96 -18.42 -9.22
CA PHE A 214 -12.62 -16.99 -9.14
C PHE A 214 -13.83 -16.08 -9.33
N LYS A 215 -14.96 -16.58 -9.84
CA LYS A 215 -16.19 -15.77 -9.91
C LYS A 215 -16.76 -15.43 -8.53
N TYR A 216 -16.38 -16.19 -7.50
CA TYR A 216 -16.78 -15.99 -6.12
C TYR A 216 -15.72 -15.29 -5.27
N ILE A 217 -14.63 -14.77 -5.85
CA ILE A 217 -13.48 -14.18 -5.11
C ILE A 217 -13.83 -12.92 -4.29
N ASP A 218 -14.98 -12.30 -4.55
CA ASP A 218 -15.55 -11.24 -3.72
C ASP A 218 -16.00 -11.73 -2.33
N ILE A 219 -16.46 -12.98 -2.21
CA ILE A 219 -16.84 -13.57 -0.93
C ILE A 219 -15.65 -13.74 0.03
N PRO A 220 -14.52 -14.38 -0.34
CA PRO A 220 -13.36 -14.45 0.53
C PRO A 220 -12.75 -13.08 0.82
N ALA A 221 -12.86 -12.11 -0.09
CA ALA A 221 -12.44 -10.74 0.20
C ALA A 221 -13.24 -10.12 1.36
N ILE A 222 -14.56 -10.35 1.43
CA ILE A 222 -15.41 -9.84 2.51
C ILE A 222 -15.02 -10.47 3.85
N GLY A 223 -14.94 -11.80 3.94
CA GLY A 223 -14.59 -12.50 5.18
C GLY A 223 -13.17 -12.16 5.65
N THR A 224 -12.19 -12.18 4.74
CA THR A 224 -10.79 -11.85 5.05
C THR A 224 -10.63 -10.45 5.65
N VAL A 225 -11.34 -9.44 5.12
CA VAL A 225 -11.27 -8.08 5.67
C VAL A 225 -12.06 -7.97 6.99
N ALA A 226 -13.18 -8.69 7.11
CA ALA A 226 -14.01 -8.67 8.31
C ALA A 226 -13.33 -9.33 9.52
N ASP A 227 -12.51 -10.35 9.28
CA ASP A 227 -11.77 -11.10 10.29
C ASP A 227 -10.44 -10.40 10.70
N ILE A 228 -10.09 -9.29 10.04
CA ILE A 228 -8.93 -8.45 10.40
C ILE A 228 -7.61 -9.27 10.38
N VAL A 229 -7.49 -10.24 9.47
CA VAL A 229 -6.22 -10.94 9.22
C VAL A 229 -5.24 -10.06 8.42
N PRO A 230 -3.92 -10.35 8.48
CA PRO A 230 -2.92 -9.64 7.67
C PRO A 230 -3.25 -9.68 6.18
N LEU A 231 -3.37 -8.50 5.54
CA LEU A 231 -3.61 -8.33 4.11
C LEU A 231 -2.29 -8.36 3.31
N VAL A 232 -1.60 -9.49 3.44
CA VAL A 232 -0.37 -9.84 2.72
C VAL A 232 -0.56 -11.21 2.03
N GLU A 233 0.33 -11.60 1.14
CA GLU A 233 0.31 -12.93 0.49
C GLU A 233 -1.07 -13.26 -0.13
N GLU A 234 -1.61 -14.46 0.08
CA GLU A 234 -2.91 -14.90 -0.47
C GLU A 234 -4.08 -14.00 -0.07
N ASN A 235 -4.12 -13.53 1.18
CA ASN A 235 -5.17 -12.61 1.63
C ASN A 235 -5.16 -11.30 0.82
N ARG A 236 -3.97 -10.79 0.49
CA ARG A 236 -3.83 -9.60 -0.38
C ARG A 236 -4.40 -9.88 -1.77
N ILE A 237 -4.14 -11.05 -2.33
CA ILE A 237 -4.66 -11.47 -3.64
C ILE A 237 -6.20 -11.51 -3.59
N PHE A 238 -6.77 -12.27 -2.65
CA PHE A 238 -8.22 -12.42 -2.51
C PHE A 238 -8.89 -11.07 -2.33
N THR A 239 -8.41 -10.25 -1.41
CA THR A 239 -8.98 -8.93 -1.17
C THR A 239 -8.85 -8.00 -2.38
N LYS A 240 -7.70 -7.96 -3.06
CA LYS A 240 -7.49 -7.08 -4.22
C LYS A 240 -8.48 -7.39 -5.35
N PHE A 241 -8.53 -8.64 -5.80
CA PHE A 241 -9.39 -9.05 -6.91
C PHE A 241 -10.86 -9.13 -6.50
N GLY A 242 -11.15 -9.48 -5.24
CA GLY A 242 -12.52 -9.48 -4.72
C GLY A 242 -13.13 -8.08 -4.62
N MET A 243 -12.37 -7.06 -4.21
CA MET A 243 -12.84 -5.66 -4.22
C MET A 243 -13.23 -5.19 -5.63
N GLU A 244 -12.46 -5.58 -6.65
CA GLU A 244 -12.80 -5.29 -8.05
C GLU A 244 -14.07 -6.04 -8.50
N LYS A 245 -14.23 -7.29 -8.05
CA LYS A 245 -15.37 -8.15 -8.38
C LYS A 245 -16.69 -7.72 -7.71
N LEU A 246 -16.68 -7.03 -6.56
CA LEU A 246 -17.89 -6.59 -5.84
C LEU A 246 -18.94 -5.91 -6.73
N LYS A 247 -18.51 -5.07 -7.68
CA LYS A 247 -19.39 -4.38 -8.66
C LYS A 247 -20.22 -5.33 -9.50
N ARG A 248 -19.67 -6.51 -9.77
CA ARG A 248 -20.13 -7.52 -10.72
C ARG A 248 -20.17 -8.89 -10.04
N SER A 249 -20.57 -8.90 -8.77
CA SER A 249 -20.78 -10.12 -8.00
C SER A 249 -21.77 -11.05 -8.71
N GLU A 250 -21.49 -12.35 -8.64
CA GLU A 250 -22.41 -13.40 -9.07
C GLU A 250 -23.54 -13.62 -8.05
N SER A 251 -23.32 -13.27 -6.78
CA SER A 251 -24.37 -13.30 -5.76
C SER A 251 -25.38 -12.19 -6.04
N LEU A 252 -26.61 -12.57 -6.35
CA LEU A 252 -27.70 -11.61 -6.61
C LEU A 252 -27.93 -10.72 -5.39
N GLY A 253 -28.02 -11.32 -4.21
CA GLY A 253 -28.24 -10.61 -2.95
C GLY A 253 -27.12 -9.63 -2.63
N LEU A 254 -25.85 -10.03 -2.76
CA LEU A 254 -24.72 -9.13 -2.55
C LEU A 254 -24.74 -7.96 -3.53
N ARG A 255 -24.97 -8.23 -4.82
CA ARG A 255 -25.06 -7.18 -5.84
C ARG A 255 -26.20 -6.20 -5.55
N MET A 256 -27.36 -6.68 -5.10
CA MET A 256 -28.48 -5.82 -4.71
C MET A 256 -28.19 -4.99 -3.45
N LEU A 257 -27.50 -5.58 -2.46
CA LEU A 257 -27.07 -4.88 -1.26
C LEU A 257 -26.11 -3.74 -1.59
N ILE A 258 -25.07 -4.03 -2.40
CA ILE A 258 -24.08 -3.04 -2.84
C ILE A 258 -24.74 -1.85 -3.54
N LYS A 259 -25.65 -2.12 -4.49
CA LYS A 259 -26.41 -1.07 -5.19
C LYS A 259 -27.26 -0.21 -4.26
N LYS A 260 -27.75 -0.79 -3.17
CA LYS A 260 -28.61 -0.09 -2.22
C LYS A 260 -27.83 0.81 -1.26
N ILE A 261 -26.63 0.40 -0.86
CA ILE A 261 -25.84 1.14 0.14
C ILE A 261 -24.83 2.11 -0.50
N PHE A 262 -24.51 1.96 -1.78
CA PHE A 262 -23.62 2.85 -2.53
C PHE A 262 -24.32 3.42 -3.76
N GLU A 263 -24.61 4.73 -3.74
CA GLU A 263 -25.22 5.42 -4.89
C GLU A 263 -24.31 5.40 -6.13
N ASP A 264 -22.99 5.44 -5.92
CA ASP A 264 -21.95 5.49 -6.95
C ASP A 264 -21.33 4.11 -7.26
N TYR A 265 -22.02 3.00 -6.95
CA TYR A 265 -21.47 1.64 -7.00
C TYR A 265 -20.82 1.25 -8.34
N ASP A 266 -21.30 1.80 -9.46
CA ASP A 266 -20.85 1.48 -10.82
C ASP A 266 -19.45 2.03 -11.10
N VAL A 267 -19.19 3.27 -10.68
CA VAL A 267 -17.90 3.97 -10.89
C VAL A 267 -16.97 3.92 -9.66
N ARG A 268 -17.50 3.62 -8.47
CA ARG A 268 -16.76 3.55 -7.19
C ARG A 268 -15.54 2.64 -7.25
N HIS A 269 -14.39 3.07 -6.74
CA HIS A 269 -13.30 2.13 -6.45
C HIS A 269 -13.49 1.60 -5.03
N PHE A 270 -13.83 0.32 -4.89
CA PHE A 270 -14.02 -0.29 -3.57
C PHE A 270 -12.69 -0.43 -2.85
N THR A 271 -12.72 -0.11 -1.56
CA THR A 271 -11.58 -0.18 -0.66
C THR A 271 -11.89 -1.11 0.51
N THR A 272 -10.87 -1.49 1.26
CA THR A 272 -11.03 -2.24 2.51
C THR A 272 -11.87 -1.51 3.55
N TYR A 273 -11.96 -0.17 3.46
CA TYR A 273 -12.88 0.61 4.28
C TYR A 273 -14.34 0.29 3.94
N ASP A 274 -14.69 0.23 2.66
CA ASP A 274 -16.06 -0.08 2.21
C ASP A 274 -16.47 -1.48 2.70
N ILE A 275 -15.54 -2.44 2.67
CA ILE A 275 -15.78 -3.78 3.21
C ILE A 275 -15.87 -3.76 4.74
N GLY A 276 -14.80 -3.34 5.44
CA GLY A 276 -14.68 -3.49 6.89
C GLY A 276 -15.60 -2.59 7.72
N PHE A 277 -15.99 -1.42 7.20
CA PHE A 277 -16.79 -0.42 7.95
C PHE A 277 -18.22 -0.23 7.43
N ILE A 278 -18.56 -0.75 6.24
CA ILE A 278 -19.90 -0.61 5.68
C ILE A 278 -20.53 -1.98 5.42
N ILE A 279 -19.91 -2.84 4.61
CA ILE A 279 -20.48 -4.13 4.22
C ILE A 279 -20.45 -5.14 5.38
N ALA A 280 -19.28 -5.43 5.94
CA ALA A 280 -19.11 -6.42 7.01
C ALA A 280 -19.96 -6.08 8.26
N PRO A 281 -20.10 -4.82 8.69
CA PRO A 281 -21.00 -4.46 9.80
C PRO A 281 -22.47 -4.79 9.57
N ILE A 282 -22.95 -4.83 8.31
CA ILE A 282 -24.34 -5.21 8.00
C ILE A 282 -24.55 -6.70 8.29
N PHE A 283 -23.63 -7.56 7.86
CA PHE A 283 -23.67 -8.99 8.15
C PHE A 283 -23.45 -9.28 9.64
N ASN A 284 -22.48 -8.62 10.26
CA ASN A 284 -22.20 -8.72 11.70
C ASN A 284 -23.38 -8.30 12.58
N ALA A 285 -24.24 -7.38 12.12
CA ALA A 285 -25.41 -6.98 12.89
C ALA A 285 -26.40 -8.14 13.06
N ALA A 286 -26.54 -9.01 12.06
CA ALA A 286 -27.37 -10.20 12.14
C ALA A 286 -26.90 -11.13 13.26
N GLY A 287 -25.64 -11.55 13.28
CA GLY A 287 -25.11 -12.42 14.35
C GLY A 287 -25.02 -11.78 15.74
N ARG A 288 -25.15 -10.45 15.86
CA ARG A 288 -25.10 -9.74 17.15
C ARG A 288 -26.47 -9.53 17.78
N LEU A 289 -27.51 -9.37 16.97
CA LEU A 289 -28.86 -9.05 17.43
C LEU A 289 -29.84 -10.21 17.23
N GLU A 290 -29.63 -11.07 16.23
CA GLU A 290 -30.57 -12.11 15.80
C GLU A 290 -29.84 -13.33 15.16
N ASP A 291 -30.51 -14.01 14.21
CA ASP A 291 -30.05 -15.21 13.51
C ASP A 291 -29.14 -14.86 12.30
N ALA A 292 -27.88 -15.29 12.38
CA ALA A 292 -26.86 -15.13 11.33
C ALA A 292 -27.25 -15.82 10.00
N LYS A 293 -28.18 -16.79 10.03
CA LYS A 293 -28.66 -17.52 8.84
C LYS A 293 -29.19 -16.60 7.74
N LYS A 294 -29.79 -15.46 8.10
CA LYS A 294 -30.29 -14.47 7.14
C LYS A 294 -29.19 -13.92 6.22
N ALA A 295 -27.97 -13.79 6.72
CA ALA A 295 -26.85 -13.30 5.93
C ALA A 295 -26.40 -14.34 4.89
N VAL A 296 -26.36 -15.62 5.27
CA VAL A 296 -26.09 -16.72 4.32
C VAL A 296 -27.19 -16.84 3.28
N GLU A 297 -28.46 -16.77 3.71
CA GLU A 297 -29.63 -16.76 2.80
C GLU A 297 -29.49 -15.67 1.74
N LEU A 298 -29.09 -14.44 2.12
CA LEU A 298 -28.88 -13.38 1.15
C LEU A 298 -27.82 -13.72 0.09
N LEU A 299 -26.69 -14.30 0.53
CA LEU A 299 -25.56 -14.55 -0.37
C LEU A 299 -25.86 -15.66 -1.39
N ILE A 300 -26.73 -16.61 -1.04
CA ILE A 300 -27.07 -17.76 -1.90
C ILE A 300 -28.41 -17.62 -2.66
N GLU A 301 -29.25 -16.65 -2.29
CA GLU A 301 -30.58 -16.45 -2.88
C GLU A 301 -30.52 -15.95 -4.34
N LYS A 302 -31.48 -16.40 -5.15
CA LYS A 302 -31.61 -16.10 -6.58
C LYS A 302 -32.91 -15.35 -6.91
N ASP A 303 -33.82 -15.19 -5.95
CA ASP A 303 -35.04 -14.43 -6.10
C ASP A 303 -34.89 -12.96 -5.65
N HIS A 304 -35.26 -12.03 -6.53
CA HIS A 304 -35.17 -10.59 -6.29
C HIS A 304 -36.05 -10.10 -5.13
N VAL A 305 -37.26 -10.65 -4.96
CA VAL A 305 -38.19 -10.20 -3.93
C VAL A 305 -37.65 -10.60 -2.57
N LYS A 306 -37.26 -11.87 -2.42
CA LYS A 306 -36.64 -12.39 -1.19
C LYS A 306 -35.35 -11.66 -0.84
N CYS A 307 -34.48 -11.40 -1.83
CA CYS A 307 -33.27 -10.61 -1.59
C CYS A 307 -33.60 -9.22 -1.04
N THR A 308 -34.62 -8.55 -1.58
CA THR A 308 -35.04 -7.22 -1.11
C THR A 308 -35.53 -7.26 0.33
N GLU A 309 -36.32 -8.26 0.70
CA GLU A 309 -36.81 -8.46 2.07
C GLU A 309 -35.65 -8.69 3.04
N ILE A 310 -34.73 -9.60 2.71
CA ILE A 310 -33.57 -9.89 3.56
C ILE A 310 -32.66 -8.67 3.70
N ILE A 311 -32.42 -7.93 2.61
CA ILE A 311 -31.61 -6.70 2.65
C ILE A 311 -32.25 -5.64 3.57
N ASN A 312 -33.57 -5.43 3.49
CA ASN A 312 -34.26 -4.49 4.38
C ASN A 312 -34.06 -4.88 5.84
N HIS A 313 -34.19 -6.16 6.14
CA HIS A 313 -34.02 -6.71 7.48
C HIS A 313 -32.60 -6.50 8.01
N LEU A 314 -31.57 -6.86 7.23
CA LEU A 314 -30.18 -6.68 7.63
C LEU A 314 -29.81 -5.20 7.83
N LEU A 315 -30.35 -4.30 7.00
CA LEU A 315 -30.13 -2.86 7.15
C LEU A 315 -30.80 -2.30 8.42
N GLN A 316 -32.00 -2.78 8.74
CA GLN A 316 -32.70 -2.42 9.98
C GLN A 316 -31.88 -2.85 11.20
N ASN A 317 -31.44 -4.11 11.25
CA ASN A 317 -30.60 -4.63 12.34
C ASN A 317 -29.30 -3.82 12.49
N ASN A 318 -28.67 -3.44 11.37
CA ASN A 318 -27.47 -2.60 11.40
C ASN A 318 -27.75 -1.18 11.92
N SER A 319 -28.94 -0.61 11.63
CA SER A 319 -29.37 0.69 12.17
C SER A 319 -29.57 0.61 13.68
N GLU A 320 -30.34 -0.37 14.15
CA GLU A 320 -30.61 -0.59 15.57
C GLU A 320 -29.31 -0.83 16.35
N ARG A 321 -28.39 -1.62 15.80
CA ARG A 321 -27.06 -1.80 16.41
C ARG A 321 -26.31 -0.47 16.54
N LYS A 322 -26.37 0.41 15.55
CA LYS A 322 -25.69 1.73 15.60
C LYS A 322 -26.32 2.64 16.67
N GLU A 323 -27.64 2.63 16.80
CA GLU A 323 -28.36 3.39 17.80
C GLU A 323 -27.98 2.94 19.22
N ILE A 324 -28.04 1.63 19.49
CA ILE A 324 -27.62 1.04 20.78
C ILE A 324 -26.14 1.39 21.06
N GLN A 325 -25.27 1.29 20.05
CA GLN A 325 -23.86 1.62 20.19
C GLN A 325 -23.63 3.09 20.56
N GLN A 326 -24.37 4.00 19.94
CA GLN A 326 -24.24 5.44 20.19
C GLN A 326 -24.73 5.78 21.61
N ASP A 327 -25.89 5.25 22.01
CA ASP A 327 -26.44 5.43 23.36
C ASP A 327 -25.47 4.94 24.45
N ILE A 328 -24.91 3.73 24.30
CA ILE A 328 -23.93 3.20 25.26
C ILE A 328 -22.66 4.05 25.27
N PHE A 329 -22.19 4.53 24.10
CA PHE A 329 -20.99 5.36 24.02
C PHE A 329 -21.17 6.71 24.73
N GLU A 330 -22.28 7.41 24.48
CA GLU A 330 -22.59 8.68 25.15
C GLU A 330 -22.67 8.51 26.66
N GLN A 331 -23.41 7.50 27.12
CA GLN A 331 -23.52 7.20 28.55
C GLN A 331 -22.17 6.81 29.19
N ALA A 332 -21.29 6.11 28.46
CA ALA A 332 -19.96 5.76 28.94
C ALA A 332 -19.06 7.00 29.05
N VAL A 333 -19.06 7.89 28.04
CA VAL A 333 -18.34 9.17 28.06
C VAL A 333 -18.79 10.02 29.23
N ASP A 334 -20.10 10.16 29.46
CA ASP A 334 -20.65 10.93 30.58
C ASP A 334 -20.14 10.43 31.94
N ILE A 335 -20.06 9.10 32.13
CA ILE A 335 -19.51 8.50 33.36
C ILE A 335 -18.01 8.80 33.47
N ILE A 336 -17.25 8.60 32.39
CA ILE A 336 -15.80 8.82 32.36
C ILE A 336 -15.44 10.26 32.70
N GLU A 337 -16.15 11.24 32.13
CA GLU A 337 -15.90 12.66 32.37
C GLU A 337 -16.33 13.07 33.80
N LYS A 338 -17.51 12.64 34.26
CA LYS A 338 -18.05 13.01 35.57
C LYS A 338 -17.22 12.43 36.72
N GLU A 339 -16.75 11.20 36.58
CA GLU A 339 -15.96 10.49 37.60
C GLU A 339 -14.45 10.62 37.36
N LYS A 340 -14.04 11.35 36.32
CA LYS A 340 -12.64 11.54 35.91
C LYS A 340 -11.87 10.24 35.73
N LEU A 341 -12.52 9.22 35.19
CA LEU A 341 -11.89 7.91 34.96
C LEU A 341 -10.72 7.99 33.97
N TYR A 342 -10.69 9.05 33.14
CA TYR A 342 -9.57 9.36 32.25
C TYR A 342 -8.27 9.70 33.00
N GLU A 343 -8.27 9.91 34.31
CA GLU A 343 -7.04 10.09 35.11
C GLU A 343 -6.37 8.75 35.43
N ASN A 344 -7.13 7.64 35.48
CA ASN A 344 -6.61 6.29 35.75
C ASN A 344 -5.84 5.72 34.55
N SER A 345 -4.90 4.79 34.77
CA SER A 345 -4.18 4.12 33.66
C SER A 345 -5.04 3.16 32.83
N ILE A 346 -6.23 2.81 33.31
CA ILE A 346 -7.22 1.96 32.63
C ILE A 346 -8.63 2.51 32.89
N ILE A 347 -9.48 2.50 31.87
CA ILE A 347 -10.88 2.95 31.96
C ILE A 347 -11.76 1.72 32.17
N ILE A 348 -12.61 1.76 33.20
CA ILE A 348 -13.54 0.68 33.53
C ILE A 348 -14.92 1.29 33.75
N VAL A 349 -15.89 0.92 32.92
CA VAL A 349 -17.27 1.39 33.02
C VAL A 349 -18.21 0.19 33.07
N ALA A 350 -19.10 0.16 34.06
CA ALA A 350 -20.12 -0.87 34.20
C ALA A 350 -21.48 -0.20 34.37
N LYS A 351 -22.47 -0.61 33.57
CA LYS A 351 -23.84 -0.08 33.68
C LYS A 351 -24.88 -1.12 33.31
N GLU A 352 -26.05 -0.99 33.91
CA GLU A 352 -27.26 -1.67 33.44
C GLU A 352 -27.65 -1.17 32.05
N LYS A 353 -28.37 -2.02 31.29
CA LYS A 353 -28.87 -1.74 29.93
C LYS A 353 -27.80 -1.61 28.84
N PHE A 354 -26.52 -1.72 29.16
CA PHE A 354 -25.50 -1.92 28.14
C PHE A 354 -25.74 -3.29 27.49
N HIS A 355 -25.66 -3.40 26.17
CA HIS A 355 -25.93 -4.64 25.45
C HIS A 355 -24.61 -5.38 25.15
N HIS A 356 -24.41 -6.60 25.66
CA HIS A 356 -23.18 -7.39 25.47
C HIS A 356 -22.78 -7.56 24.00
N GLY A 357 -23.74 -7.64 23.08
CA GLY A 357 -23.48 -7.68 21.63
C GLY A 357 -22.78 -6.43 21.06
N VAL A 358 -22.73 -5.32 21.81
CA VAL A 358 -22.28 -4.00 21.34
C VAL A 358 -21.15 -3.39 22.19
N ILE A 359 -21.04 -3.74 23.48
CA ILE A 359 -20.04 -3.17 24.41
C ILE A 359 -18.59 -3.23 23.91
N GLY A 360 -18.23 -4.24 23.10
CA GLY A 360 -16.88 -4.35 22.54
C GLY A 360 -16.55 -3.27 21.49
N ILE A 361 -17.54 -2.80 20.73
CA ILE A 361 -17.36 -1.70 19.77
C ILE A 361 -17.21 -0.37 20.53
N VAL A 362 -17.99 -0.20 21.60
CA VAL A 362 -17.90 0.97 22.47
C VAL A 362 -16.53 1.02 23.17
N ALA A 363 -16.03 -0.11 23.68
CA ALA A 363 -14.70 -0.19 24.28
C ALA A 363 -13.60 0.28 23.31
N SER A 364 -13.68 -0.08 22.02
CA SER A 364 -12.75 0.41 21.00
C SER A 364 -12.85 1.92 20.80
N LYS A 365 -14.07 2.49 20.71
CA LYS A 365 -14.26 3.94 20.55
C LYS A 365 -13.77 4.75 21.74
N ILE A 366 -13.99 4.25 22.96
CA ILE A 366 -13.49 4.88 24.19
C ILE A 366 -11.97 4.81 24.24
N LEU A 367 -11.37 3.66 23.89
CA LEU A 367 -9.93 3.53 23.74
C LEU A 367 -9.38 4.53 22.71
N ASP A 368 -10.02 4.70 21.56
CA ASP A 368 -9.55 5.63 20.53
C ASP A 368 -9.59 7.10 20.98
N ARG A 369 -10.60 7.47 21.79
CA ARG A 369 -10.79 8.83 22.33
C ARG A 369 -9.79 9.17 23.44
N TYR A 370 -9.57 8.25 24.38
CA TYR A 370 -8.75 8.50 25.57
C TYR A 370 -7.34 7.89 25.52
N TYR A 371 -7.08 7.02 24.54
CA TYR A 371 -5.87 6.20 24.39
C TYR A 371 -5.47 5.45 25.68
N LYS A 372 -6.43 4.75 26.28
CA LYS A 372 -6.22 3.92 27.48
C LYS A 372 -6.81 2.51 27.29
N PRO A 373 -6.23 1.46 27.90
CA PRO A 373 -6.93 0.19 28.04
C PRO A 373 -8.33 0.46 28.60
N THR A 374 -9.32 -0.22 28.05
CA THR A 374 -10.73 0.08 28.30
C THR A 374 -11.51 -1.20 28.51
N ILE A 375 -12.35 -1.22 29.54
CA ILE A 375 -13.29 -2.29 29.85
C ILE A 375 -14.68 -1.70 29.97
N ILE A 376 -15.63 -2.21 29.19
CA ILE A 376 -17.04 -1.86 29.25
C ILE A 376 -17.83 -3.10 29.67
N MET A 377 -18.71 -2.96 30.66
CA MET A 377 -19.48 -4.06 31.23
C MET A 377 -20.99 -3.83 31.18
N GLU A 378 -21.72 -4.85 30.73
CA GLU A 378 -23.16 -5.00 30.93
C GLU A 378 -23.43 -5.59 32.31
N ILE A 379 -24.18 -4.89 33.15
CA ILE A 379 -24.68 -5.41 34.43
C ILE A 379 -26.00 -6.14 34.21
N LYS A 380 -26.02 -7.47 34.43
CA LYS A 380 -27.21 -8.32 34.38
C LYS A 380 -27.71 -8.61 35.80
N LYS A 381 -28.45 -7.65 36.39
CA LYS A 381 -28.95 -7.76 37.77
C LYS A 381 -29.73 -9.04 38.05
N GLY A 382 -30.55 -9.51 37.11
CA GLY A 382 -31.35 -10.73 37.26
C GLY A 382 -30.50 -12.01 37.42
N GLU A 383 -29.28 -12.00 36.89
CA GLU A 383 -28.34 -13.13 36.95
C GLU A 383 -27.27 -12.96 38.05
N GLY A 384 -27.19 -11.78 38.67
CA GLY A 384 -26.16 -11.46 39.66
C GLY A 384 -24.73 -11.30 39.08
N ILE A 385 -24.60 -11.24 37.75
CA ILE A 385 -23.31 -11.16 37.05
C ILE A 385 -23.26 -9.93 36.12
N ALA A 386 -22.05 -9.59 35.69
CA ALA A 386 -21.80 -8.66 34.61
C ALA A 386 -20.95 -9.32 33.53
N THR A 387 -21.19 -8.96 32.27
CA THR A 387 -20.41 -9.42 31.11
C THR A 387 -19.60 -8.25 30.55
N ALA A 388 -18.30 -8.45 30.37
CA ALA A 388 -17.35 -7.42 30.02
C ALA A 388 -16.72 -7.67 28.65
N SER A 389 -16.45 -6.59 27.92
CA SER A 389 -15.55 -6.59 26.76
C SER A 389 -14.42 -5.58 26.99
N CYS A 390 -13.21 -6.00 26.65
CA CYS A 390 -11.98 -5.28 26.92
C CYS A 390 -11.25 -4.96 25.62
N ARG A 391 -10.58 -3.81 25.58
CA ARG A 391 -9.67 -3.39 24.51
C ARG A 391 -8.41 -2.80 25.12
N SER A 392 -7.27 -3.01 24.47
CA SER A 392 -5.97 -2.63 25.01
C SER A 392 -5.12 -1.80 24.04
N ILE A 393 -4.17 -1.06 24.61
CA ILE A 393 -3.17 -0.28 23.87
C ILE A 393 -1.84 -1.04 23.76
N GLU A 394 -0.94 -0.56 22.90
CA GLU A 394 0.43 -1.05 22.81
C GLU A 394 1.14 -0.88 24.17
N GLY A 395 1.70 -1.97 24.70
CA GLY A 395 2.36 -1.99 26.01
C GLY A 395 1.51 -2.47 27.18
N PHE A 396 0.23 -2.79 26.99
CA PHE A 396 -0.59 -3.44 28.03
C PHE A 396 -1.22 -4.73 27.50
N ASN A 397 -0.77 -5.89 28.00
CA ASN A 397 -1.38 -7.17 27.66
C ASN A 397 -2.66 -7.39 28.49
N MET A 398 -3.82 -7.30 27.86
CA MET A 398 -5.11 -7.41 28.54
C MET A 398 -5.37 -8.81 29.12
N ILE A 399 -5.03 -9.89 28.38
CA ILE A 399 -5.31 -11.24 28.88
C ILE A 399 -4.41 -11.58 30.06
N GLU A 400 -3.12 -11.21 30.01
CA GLU A 400 -2.21 -11.38 31.16
C GLU A 400 -2.68 -10.59 32.40
N ALA A 401 -3.28 -9.42 32.20
CA ALA A 401 -3.85 -8.63 33.28
C ALA A 401 -5.06 -9.31 33.92
N ILE A 402 -5.95 -9.88 33.08
CA ILE A 402 -7.16 -10.60 33.51
C ILE A 402 -6.80 -11.90 34.24
N ASP A 403 -5.82 -12.66 33.74
CA ASP A 403 -5.38 -13.94 34.30
C ASP A 403 -5.00 -13.82 35.79
N LYS A 404 -4.38 -12.69 36.19
CA LYS A 404 -3.99 -12.41 37.58
C LYS A 404 -5.17 -12.31 38.55
N PHE A 405 -6.37 -12.07 38.03
CA PHE A 405 -7.60 -11.90 38.80
C PHE A 405 -8.67 -12.93 38.44
N GLY A 406 -8.28 -14.04 37.78
CA GLY A 406 -9.20 -15.09 37.33
C GLY A 406 -10.05 -15.69 38.46
N ASN A 407 -9.59 -15.65 39.71
CA ASN A 407 -10.35 -16.10 40.88
C ASN A 407 -11.58 -15.24 41.20
N LEU A 408 -11.68 -14.02 40.68
CA LEU A 408 -12.84 -13.14 40.82
C LEU A 408 -13.86 -13.33 39.68
N LEU A 409 -13.46 -14.02 38.61
CA LEU A 409 -14.20 -14.17 37.36
C LEU A 409 -14.89 -15.52 37.30
N THR A 410 -16.02 -15.60 36.59
CA THR A 410 -16.73 -16.86 36.35
C THR A 410 -16.31 -17.51 35.05
N LYS A 411 -16.01 -16.71 34.02
CA LYS A 411 -15.48 -17.13 32.71
C LYS A 411 -14.63 -15.99 32.15
N TYR A 412 -13.56 -16.29 31.43
CA TYR A 412 -12.78 -15.28 30.70
C TYR A 412 -11.97 -15.92 29.56
N GLY A 413 -11.57 -15.09 28.61
CA GLY A 413 -10.71 -15.48 27.49
C GLY A 413 -10.39 -14.29 26.58
N GLY A 414 -9.44 -14.47 25.67
CA GLY A 414 -9.02 -13.43 24.73
C GLY A 414 -7.54 -13.47 24.40
N HIS A 415 -7.04 -12.34 23.92
CA HIS A 415 -5.65 -12.10 23.55
C HIS A 415 -5.17 -10.73 24.05
N SER A 416 -3.94 -10.36 23.73
CA SER A 416 -3.29 -9.15 24.27
C SER A 416 -4.06 -7.84 24.01
N GLY A 417 -4.67 -7.70 22.84
CA GLY A 417 -5.39 -6.49 22.40
C GLY A 417 -6.89 -6.47 22.73
N ALA A 418 -7.51 -7.62 22.98
CA ALA A 418 -8.93 -7.74 23.29
C ALA A 418 -9.24 -8.98 24.12
N ALA A 419 -10.14 -8.85 25.08
CA ALA A 419 -10.58 -9.96 25.92
C ALA A 419 -12.04 -9.80 26.34
N GLY A 420 -12.65 -10.88 26.82
CA GLY A 420 -13.99 -10.88 27.39
C GLY A 420 -14.04 -11.70 28.67
N PHE A 421 -14.89 -11.29 29.60
CA PHE A 421 -15.08 -12.05 30.85
C PHE A 421 -16.46 -11.83 31.46
N SER A 422 -16.84 -12.73 32.36
CA SER A 422 -18.00 -12.62 33.23
C SER A 422 -17.54 -12.54 34.68
N ILE A 423 -18.17 -11.66 35.46
CA ILE A 423 -17.80 -11.37 36.86
C ILE A 423 -19.07 -11.24 37.71
N LYS A 424 -19.03 -11.66 38.97
CA LYS A 424 -20.14 -11.38 39.90
C LYS A 424 -20.23 -9.88 40.19
N ILE A 425 -21.43 -9.32 40.27
CA ILE A 425 -21.63 -7.87 40.47
C ILE A 425 -20.91 -7.37 41.73
N GLU A 426 -20.94 -8.16 42.82
CA GLU A 426 -20.26 -7.86 44.08
C GLU A 426 -18.73 -7.78 43.98
N ASN A 427 -18.13 -8.44 42.98
CA ASN A 427 -16.68 -8.46 42.76
C ASN A 427 -16.18 -7.29 41.90
N ILE A 428 -17.07 -6.52 41.25
CA ILE A 428 -16.66 -5.43 40.35
C ILE A 428 -15.80 -4.38 41.07
N PRO A 429 -16.15 -3.86 42.27
CA PRO A 429 -15.35 -2.84 42.92
C PRO A 429 -13.92 -3.31 43.25
N ILE A 430 -13.78 -4.53 43.79
CA ILE A 430 -12.47 -5.07 44.17
C ILE A 430 -11.62 -5.44 42.95
N PHE A 431 -12.26 -5.90 41.87
CA PHE A 431 -11.60 -6.15 40.60
C PHE A 431 -11.08 -4.85 39.98
N SER A 432 -11.92 -3.82 39.89
CA SER A 432 -11.54 -2.53 39.31
C SER A 432 -10.38 -1.90 40.06
N GLN A 433 -10.40 -1.89 41.39
CA GLN A 433 -9.30 -1.36 42.19
C GLN A 433 -7.97 -2.09 41.90
N LYS A 434 -7.97 -3.43 41.99
CA LYS A 434 -6.75 -4.23 41.78
C LYS A 434 -6.21 -4.11 40.36
N LEU A 435 -7.10 -4.03 39.38
CA LEU A 435 -6.70 -3.89 37.98
C LEU A 435 -6.11 -2.51 37.70
N ILE A 436 -6.64 -1.44 38.32
CA ILE A 436 -6.06 -0.10 38.24
C ILE A 436 -4.66 -0.08 38.87
N GLU A 437 -4.46 -0.68 40.04
CA GLU A 437 -3.15 -0.81 40.69
C GLU A 437 -2.15 -1.58 39.81
N TYR A 438 -2.61 -2.66 39.16
CA TYR A 438 -1.80 -3.42 38.21
C TYR A 438 -1.43 -2.60 36.97
N ALA A 439 -2.40 -1.88 36.39
CA ALA A 439 -2.18 -1.02 35.24
C ALA A 439 -1.17 0.10 35.55
N ASN A 440 -1.30 0.77 36.71
CA ASN A 440 -0.38 1.83 37.15
C ASN A 440 1.07 1.34 37.33
N SER A 441 1.27 0.08 37.73
CA SER A 441 2.60 -0.50 37.89
C SER A 441 3.18 -1.09 36.60
N SER A 442 2.32 -1.46 35.64
CA SER A 442 2.72 -2.09 34.38
C SER A 442 2.92 -1.09 33.24
N LEU A 443 2.20 0.03 33.25
CA LEU A 443 2.26 1.06 32.21
C LEU A 443 3.17 2.20 32.63
N SER A 444 4.10 2.59 31.75
CA SER A 444 4.83 3.85 31.90
C SER A 444 3.99 5.02 31.38
N GLU A 445 4.30 6.24 31.83
CA GLU A 445 3.67 7.46 31.30
C GLU A 445 3.81 7.56 29.77
N THR A 446 4.93 7.08 29.21
CA THR A 446 5.14 7.09 27.75
C THR A 446 4.25 6.11 27.00
N ASN A 447 3.78 5.03 27.64
CA ASN A 447 2.83 4.08 27.02
C ASN A 447 1.45 4.69 26.88
N LEU A 448 1.07 5.62 27.77
CA LEU A 448 -0.22 6.31 27.74
C LEU A 448 -0.27 7.46 26.71
N ILE A 449 0.83 7.72 25.99
CA ILE A 449 0.92 8.72 24.94
C ILE A 449 0.76 8.03 23.59
N LYS A 450 -0.28 8.40 22.83
CA LYS A 450 -0.59 7.79 21.54
C LYS A 450 0.58 7.92 20.56
N PRO A 451 1.17 6.80 20.08
CA PRO A 451 2.23 6.84 19.09
C PRO A 451 1.64 7.09 17.70
N ILE A 452 2.19 8.07 16.98
CA ILE A 452 1.92 8.30 15.56
C ILE A 452 3.14 7.80 14.79
N LYS A 453 3.02 6.61 14.20
CA LYS A 453 4.11 5.95 13.47
C LYS A 453 4.16 6.52 12.05
N ILE A 454 5.03 7.51 11.83
CA ILE A 454 5.22 8.16 10.54
C ILE A 454 6.12 7.28 9.69
N ASP A 455 5.64 6.90 8.50
CA ASP A 455 6.40 6.09 7.57
C ASP A 455 7.47 6.92 6.86
N ILE A 456 7.10 8.05 6.24
CA ILE A 456 8.02 8.87 5.43
C ILE A 456 7.65 10.36 5.52
N SER A 457 8.66 11.23 5.47
CA SER A 457 8.45 12.67 5.24
C SER A 457 8.55 12.98 3.75
N ILE A 458 7.49 13.55 3.16
CA ILE A 458 7.45 13.84 1.72
C ILE A 458 7.35 15.35 1.47
N PRO A 459 7.91 15.87 0.37
CA PRO A 459 7.74 17.27 -0.01
C PRO A 459 6.30 17.55 -0.51
N SER A 460 5.82 18.79 -0.38
CA SER A 460 4.44 19.15 -0.73
C SER A 460 4.07 18.88 -2.20
N TYR A 461 5.03 19.02 -3.11
CA TYR A 461 4.82 18.75 -4.55
C TYR A 461 4.62 17.27 -4.88
N LYS A 462 4.93 16.33 -3.97
CA LYS A 462 4.62 14.90 -4.16
C LYS A 462 3.15 14.58 -3.91
N ILE A 463 2.37 15.49 -3.34
CA ILE A 463 0.94 15.28 -3.06
C ILE A 463 0.16 15.54 -4.35
N SER A 464 0.30 14.62 -5.33
CA SER A 464 -0.21 14.75 -6.69
C SER A 464 -0.95 13.48 -7.14
N TYR A 465 -1.62 13.57 -8.30
CA TYR A 465 -2.26 12.41 -8.94
C TYR A 465 -1.27 11.27 -9.17
N ASP A 466 -0.12 11.58 -9.79
CA ASP A 466 0.94 10.61 -10.10
C ASP A 466 1.36 9.80 -8.88
N PHE A 467 1.65 10.48 -7.76
CA PHE A 467 2.16 9.83 -6.56
C PHE A 467 1.10 8.95 -5.90
N ILE A 468 -0.14 9.42 -5.80
CA ILE A 468 -1.23 8.63 -5.19
C ILE A 468 -1.60 7.44 -6.07
N ASN A 469 -1.54 7.58 -7.40
CA ASN A 469 -1.72 6.46 -8.32
C ASN A 469 -0.60 5.42 -8.20
N LYS A 470 0.64 5.83 -7.93
CA LYS A 470 1.73 4.91 -7.60
C LYS A 470 1.52 4.28 -6.22
N LEU A 471 1.06 5.05 -5.24
CA LEU A 471 0.76 4.59 -3.89
C LEU A 471 -0.36 3.54 -3.87
N SER A 472 -1.38 3.66 -4.72
CA SER A 472 -2.48 2.71 -4.79
C SER A 472 -2.04 1.31 -5.27
N THR A 473 -0.86 1.18 -5.90
CA THR A 473 -0.30 -0.15 -6.19
C THR A 473 -0.01 -0.96 -4.91
N LEU A 474 0.19 -0.27 -3.78
CA LEU A 474 0.38 -0.89 -2.47
C LEU A 474 -0.92 -1.35 -1.82
N GLU A 475 -2.09 -1.00 -2.36
CA GLU A 475 -3.39 -1.48 -1.90
C GLU A 475 -3.60 -2.96 -2.24
N PRO A 476 -4.44 -3.70 -1.48
CA PRO A 476 -5.30 -3.25 -0.38
C PRO A 476 -4.54 -2.87 0.90
N PHE A 477 -4.93 -1.76 1.54
CA PHE A 477 -4.43 -1.40 2.88
C PHE A 477 -5.29 -2.00 3.98
N GLY A 478 -4.69 -2.45 5.08
CA GLY A 478 -5.40 -3.02 6.23
C GLY A 478 -4.42 -3.52 7.29
N PHE A 479 -4.84 -4.48 8.12
CA PHE A 479 -3.93 -5.12 9.07
C PHE A 479 -2.78 -5.81 8.30
N GLY A 480 -1.56 -5.79 8.83
CA GLY A 480 -0.34 -6.24 8.13
C GLY A 480 0.16 -5.31 7.00
N ASN A 481 -0.69 -4.48 6.41
CA ASN A 481 -0.34 -3.55 5.33
C ASN A 481 -1.04 -2.18 5.51
N PRO A 482 -0.72 -1.40 6.55
CA PRO A 482 -1.46 -0.17 6.85
C PRO A 482 -1.27 0.90 5.78
N SER A 483 -2.28 1.76 5.61
CA SER A 483 -2.15 2.97 4.78
C SER A 483 -1.02 3.86 5.34
N PRO A 484 -0.07 4.31 4.51
CA PRO A 484 1.07 5.07 5.00
C PRO A 484 0.70 6.39 5.65
N ILE A 485 1.38 6.69 6.76
CA ILE A 485 1.32 7.99 7.41
C ILE A 485 2.53 8.80 6.96
N PHE A 486 2.26 9.90 6.27
CA PHE A 486 3.26 10.85 5.83
C PHE A 486 3.39 11.99 6.83
N SER A 487 4.52 12.69 6.79
CA SER A 487 4.64 13.98 7.47
C SER A 487 5.10 15.10 6.54
N LEU A 488 4.61 16.30 6.81
CA LEU A 488 4.96 17.53 6.11
C LEU A 488 5.29 18.63 7.15
N PRO A 489 6.56 19.03 7.28
CA PRO A 489 6.96 19.97 8.32
C PRO A 489 6.72 21.43 7.92
N ASN A 490 6.45 22.28 8.91
CA ASN A 490 6.37 23.74 8.82
C ASN A 490 5.47 24.24 7.69
N CYS A 491 4.21 23.80 7.70
CA CYS A 491 3.18 24.19 6.75
C CYS A 491 2.43 25.44 7.22
N GLU A 492 2.15 26.38 6.31
CA GLU A 492 1.22 27.47 6.56
C GLU A 492 -0.22 26.92 6.61
N ILE A 493 -0.96 27.24 7.67
CA ILE A 493 -2.34 26.78 7.88
C ILE A 493 -3.30 27.95 7.61
N SER A 494 -4.40 27.68 6.90
CA SER A 494 -5.44 28.69 6.63
C SER A 494 -6.83 28.09 6.51
N ASN A 495 -7.87 28.93 6.52
CA ASN A 495 -9.28 28.55 6.31
C ASN A 495 -9.77 27.43 7.26
N ILE A 496 -9.41 27.52 8.54
CA ILE A 496 -9.81 26.56 9.58
C ILE A 496 -11.31 26.70 9.86
N ARG A 497 -12.04 25.59 9.82
CA ARG A 497 -13.47 25.53 10.12
C ARG A 497 -13.89 24.18 10.69
N ALA A 498 -14.89 24.18 11.55
CA ALA A 498 -15.56 22.95 11.97
C ALA A 498 -16.56 22.47 10.89
N ILE A 499 -16.62 21.17 10.64
CA ILE A 499 -17.50 20.53 9.64
C ILE A 499 -18.25 19.33 10.24
N GLY A 500 -19.24 18.82 9.51
CA GLY A 500 -20.10 17.72 9.95
C GLY A 500 -21.39 18.22 10.59
N GLN A 501 -22.41 17.35 10.68
CA GLN A 501 -23.71 17.70 11.27
C GLN A 501 -23.56 18.13 12.74
N GLU A 502 -22.67 17.46 13.47
CA GLU A 502 -22.36 17.73 14.88
C GLU A 502 -21.15 18.64 15.08
N LYS A 503 -20.52 19.13 14.00
CA LYS A 503 -19.28 19.94 14.05
C LYS A 503 -18.09 19.25 14.76
N ASN A 504 -18.03 17.93 14.70
CA ASN A 504 -17.03 17.07 15.34
C ASN A 504 -15.72 16.91 14.54
N HIS A 505 -15.53 17.64 13.43
CA HIS A 505 -14.37 17.50 12.55
C HIS A 505 -13.80 18.87 12.19
N ILE A 506 -12.49 18.96 11.94
CA ILE A 506 -11.83 20.19 11.48
C ILE A 506 -11.47 20.06 10.00
N MET A 507 -11.73 21.10 9.22
CA MET A 507 -11.27 21.26 7.86
C MET A 507 -10.41 22.51 7.72
N PHE A 508 -9.30 22.42 6.98
CA PHE A 508 -8.40 23.55 6.73
C PHE A 508 -7.62 23.39 5.42
N ASN A 509 -6.92 24.45 5.00
CA ASN A 509 -5.99 24.42 3.87
C ASN A 509 -4.55 24.40 4.37
N VAL A 510 -3.70 23.68 3.64
CA VAL A 510 -2.27 23.55 3.89
C VAL A 510 -1.54 24.20 2.73
N LYS A 511 -0.66 25.16 3.02
CA LYS A 511 0.15 25.84 2.00
C LYS A 511 1.64 25.68 2.31
N LYS A 512 2.40 25.26 1.31
CA LYS A 512 3.85 25.09 1.40
C LYS A 512 4.49 25.07 0.02
N ASP A 513 5.59 25.80 -0.16
CA ASP A 513 6.36 25.86 -1.42
C ASP A 513 5.54 26.32 -2.64
N ASN A 514 4.68 27.31 -2.46
CA ASN A 514 3.71 27.77 -3.48
C ASN A 514 2.68 26.71 -3.92
N VAL A 515 2.64 25.56 -3.25
CA VAL A 515 1.60 24.55 -3.41
C VAL A 515 0.56 24.76 -2.31
N GLU A 516 -0.72 24.74 -2.68
CA GLU A 516 -1.86 24.76 -1.76
C GLU A 516 -2.64 23.45 -1.88
N ILE A 517 -2.92 22.82 -0.75
CA ILE A 517 -3.76 21.64 -0.62
C ILE A 517 -4.99 22.05 0.17
N ARG A 518 -6.14 22.04 -0.50
CA ARG A 518 -7.40 22.56 0.04
C ARG A 518 -8.21 21.46 0.72
N ASN A 519 -9.00 21.87 1.71
CA ASN A 519 -9.97 21.01 2.37
C ASN A 519 -9.34 19.73 2.96
N CYS A 520 -8.18 19.86 3.60
CA CYS A 520 -7.61 18.83 4.46
C CYS A 520 -8.57 18.59 5.63
N VAL A 521 -8.77 17.33 6.03
CA VAL A 521 -9.77 16.96 7.04
C VAL A 521 -9.09 16.25 8.20
N TRP A 522 -9.36 16.71 9.42
CA TRP A 522 -9.03 16.04 10.66
C TRP A 522 -10.34 15.53 11.30
N PHE A 523 -10.52 14.22 11.32
CA PHE A 523 -11.74 13.59 11.83
C PHE A 523 -11.72 13.51 13.36
N ASN A 524 -12.91 13.61 13.95
CA ASN A 524 -13.17 13.58 15.40
C ASN A 524 -12.22 14.48 16.19
N SER A 525 -11.98 15.71 15.74
CA SER A 525 -10.93 16.61 16.27
C SER A 525 -11.49 17.90 16.85
N ASP A 526 -12.76 17.91 17.26
CA ASP A 526 -13.41 19.05 17.91
C ASP A 526 -12.76 19.44 19.23
N ASP A 527 -12.17 18.46 19.94
CA ASP A 527 -11.44 18.63 21.19
C ASP A 527 -10.27 19.63 21.10
N VAL A 528 -9.67 19.79 19.92
CA VAL A 528 -8.50 20.68 19.71
C VAL A 528 -8.83 21.96 18.94
N PHE A 529 -10.09 22.19 18.56
CA PHE A 529 -10.46 23.28 17.65
C PHE A 529 -10.02 24.66 18.15
N THR A 530 -10.34 24.98 19.41
CA THR A 530 -10.07 26.30 20.00
C THR A 530 -8.59 26.65 19.96
N GLU A 531 -7.72 25.70 20.31
CA GLU A 531 -6.27 25.90 20.30
C GLU A 531 -5.71 25.94 18.87
N PHE A 532 -6.22 25.09 17.98
CA PHE A 532 -5.71 24.98 16.62
C PHE A 532 -6.00 26.21 15.76
N VAL A 533 -7.08 26.94 16.03
CA VAL A 533 -7.43 28.18 15.30
C VAL A 533 -6.36 29.28 15.46
N GLU A 534 -5.55 29.24 16.52
CA GLU A 534 -4.49 30.23 16.75
C GLU A 534 -3.21 29.96 15.95
N PHE A 535 -3.12 28.81 15.26
CA PHE A 535 -1.90 28.37 14.60
C PHE A 535 -1.78 28.99 13.20
N THR A 536 -0.61 29.56 12.91
CA THR A 536 -0.25 29.99 11.54
C THR A 536 0.60 28.96 10.81
N HIS A 537 1.42 28.19 11.56
CA HIS A 537 2.29 27.15 11.03
C HIS A 537 2.23 25.88 11.88
N ALA A 538 2.32 24.72 11.22
CA ALA A 538 2.35 23.43 11.92
C ALA A 538 3.09 22.34 11.14
N ASP A 539 3.61 21.34 11.87
CA ASP A 539 3.99 20.05 11.32
C ASP A 539 2.73 19.18 11.22
N ILE A 540 2.50 18.51 10.09
CA ILE A 540 1.27 17.74 9.84
C ILE A 540 1.63 16.27 9.59
N ALA A 541 1.00 15.35 10.31
CA ALA A 541 1.00 13.91 10.02
C ALA A 541 -0.33 13.54 9.37
N PHE A 542 -0.30 12.85 8.22
CA PHE A 542 -1.48 12.64 7.40
C PHE A 542 -1.40 11.38 6.55
N LYS A 543 -2.58 10.88 6.18
CA LYS A 543 -2.77 9.89 5.11
C LYS A 543 -3.21 10.60 3.84
N LEU A 544 -2.84 10.05 2.69
CA LEU A 544 -3.29 10.53 1.40
C LEU A 544 -4.54 9.77 0.95
N LYS A 545 -5.53 10.51 0.42
CA LYS A 545 -6.74 9.93 -0.16
C LYS A 545 -7.03 10.56 -1.52
N MET A 546 -7.31 9.73 -2.51
CA MET A 546 -7.92 10.17 -3.77
C MET A 546 -9.44 10.13 -3.63
N GLU A 547 -10.10 11.25 -3.92
CA GLU A 547 -11.54 11.35 -4.02
C GLU A 547 -11.95 11.83 -5.41
N THR A 548 -13.20 11.59 -5.77
CA THR A 548 -13.80 12.20 -6.98
C THR A 548 -14.90 13.15 -6.54
N TYR A 549 -14.82 14.40 -6.97
CA TYR A 549 -15.87 15.39 -6.73
C TYR A 549 -16.19 16.11 -8.04
N LYS A 550 -17.47 16.13 -8.42
CA LYS A 550 -17.91 16.67 -9.72
C LYS A 550 -17.08 16.12 -10.87
N ASN A 551 -16.90 14.79 -10.89
CA ASN A 551 -16.12 14.07 -11.89
C ASN A 551 -14.64 14.46 -12.02
N LYS A 552 -14.07 15.14 -11.02
CA LYS A 552 -12.64 15.48 -10.95
C LYS A 552 -11.96 14.79 -9.78
N TYR A 553 -10.75 14.27 -10.01
CA TYR A 553 -9.90 13.76 -8.94
C TYR A 553 -9.46 14.89 -8.02
N GLN A 554 -9.60 14.67 -6.72
CA GLN A 554 -9.12 15.53 -5.65
C GLN A 554 -8.25 14.70 -4.73
N TYR A 555 -7.00 15.11 -4.58
CA TYR A 555 -6.08 14.50 -3.62
C TYR A 555 -6.11 15.27 -2.32
N LYS A 556 -6.52 14.59 -1.25
CA LYS A 556 -6.74 15.17 0.08
C LYS A 556 -5.76 14.61 1.09
N MET A 557 -5.44 15.44 2.07
CA MET A 557 -4.78 15.04 3.30
C MET A 557 -5.84 14.72 4.35
N TYR A 558 -5.88 13.47 4.79
CA TYR A 558 -6.62 13.08 5.99
C TYR A 558 -5.64 13.16 7.15
N VAL A 559 -5.80 14.17 7.98
CA VAL A 559 -4.89 14.52 9.06
C VAL A 559 -5.09 13.52 10.19
N GLU A 560 -4.00 12.89 10.60
CA GLU A 560 -3.96 12.03 11.78
C GLU A 560 -3.65 12.86 13.01
N ASP A 561 -2.68 13.78 12.88
CA ASP A 561 -2.23 14.62 13.97
C ASP A 561 -1.48 15.88 13.50
N VAL A 562 -1.38 16.87 14.39
CA VAL A 562 -0.69 18.14 14.16
C VAL A 562 0.19 18.47 15.35
N GLN A 563 1.39 18.98 15.10
CA GLN A 563 2.30 19.49 16.13
C GLN A 563 2.84 20.87 15.77
N LEU A 564 3.35 21.59 16.79
CA LEU A 564 4.08 22.83 16.55
C LEU A 564 5.33 22.51 15.73
N PRO A 565 5.79 23.41 14.84
CA PRO A 565 6.97 23.15 14.02
C PRO A 565 8.19 22.82 14.88
N GLN A 566 8.68 21.58 14.80
CA GLN A 566 9.87 21.12 15.52
C GLN A 566 11.03 20.89 14.57
N HIS A 567 10.74 20.51 13.32
CA HIS A 567 11.75 20.09 12.36
C HIS A 567 12.02 21.14 11.28
N LYS A 568 13.30 21.44 11.06
CA LYS A 568 13.72 22.23 9.89
C LYS A 568 13.81 21.32 8.67
N GLU A 569 13.20 21.76 7.57
CA GLU A 569 13.27 21.06 6.29
C GLU A 569 14.72 20.99 5.78
N ASN A 570 15.11 19.81 5.29
CA ASN A 570 16.41 19.62 4.67
C ASN A 570 16.36 19.96 3.17
N ILE A 571 16.87 21.14 2.81
CA ILE A 571 16.86 21.64 1.42
C ILE A 571 17.61 20.70 0.47
N ILE A 572 18.73 20.09 0.92
CA ILE A 572 19.52 19.16 0.09
C ILE A 572 18.71 17.91 -0.21
N SER A 573 18.03 17.34 0.80
CA SER A 573 17.13 16.20 0.62
C SER A 573 16.05 16.50 -0.42
N LYS A 574 15.36 17.64 -0.28
CA LYS A 574 14.31 18.06 -1.21
C LYS A 574 14.80 18.23 -2.65
N GLU A 575 15.99 18.78 -2.85
CA GLU A 575 16.60 18.93 -4.18
C GLU A 575 16.97 17.58 -4.80
N ILE A 576 17.52 16.66 -4.00
CA ILE A 576 17.83 15.29 -4.41
C ILE A 576 16.55 14.53 -4.76
N THR A 577 15.50 14.64 -3.96
CA THR A 577 14.18 14.04 -4.23
C THR A 577 13.60 14.57 -5.54
N LEU A 578 13.63 15.89 -5.76
CA LEU A 578 13.16 16.49 -7.00
C LEU A 578 13.95 15.97 -8.22
N TYR A 579 15.28 15.90 -8.13
CA TYR A 579 16.13 15.38 -9.20
C TYR A 579 15.81 13.92 -9.53
N ASN A 580 15.52 13.11 -8.51
CA ASN A 580 15.21 11.69 -8.63
C ASN A 580 13.76 11.42 -9.10
N THR A 581 12.97 12.45 -9.42
CA THR A 581 11.62 12.28 -10.00
C THR A 581 11.67 11.29 -11.17
N ILE A 582 10.85 10.25 -11.07
CA ILE A 582 10.77 9.19 -12.09
C ILE A 582 9.75 9.57 -13.15
N PHE A 583 10.15 9.36 -14.41
CA PHE A 583 9.34 9.60 -15.58
C PHE A 583 9.00 8.28 -16.30
N PRO A 584 7.81 8.18 -16.93
CA PRO A 584 6.88 9.29 -17.11
C PRO A 584 6.07 9.64 -15.84
N LEU A 585 5.63 10.90 -15.76
CA LEU A 585 4.65 11.39 -14.80
C LEU A 585 3.25 11.27 -15.40
N GLU A 586 2.28 10.84 -14.59
CA GLU A 586 0.87 10.77 -14.99
C GLU A 586 0.04 11.84 -14.28
N THR A 587 -0.82 12.55 -15.00
CA THR A 587 -1.80 13.47 -14.41
C THR A 587 -3.06 13.52 -15.26
N VAL A 588 -4.09 14.19 -14.75
CA VAL A 588 -5.40 14.30 -15.42
C VAL A 588 -5.75 15.76 -15.62
N ILE A 589 -6.08 16.11 -16.85
CA ILE A 589 -6.60 17.43 -17.19
C ILE A 589 -8.09 17.36 -17.45
N TYR A 590 -8.81 18.40 -17.02
CA TYR A 590 -10.26 18.46 -17.10
C TYR A 590 -10.69 19.57 -18.05
N THR A 591 -11.46 19.22 -19.07
CA THR A 591 -11.98 20.22 -20.02
C THR A 591 -13.39 19.90 -20.45
N ARG A 592 -14.16 20.94 -20.79
CA ARG A 592 -15.48 20.79 -21.44
C ARG A 592 -15.37 20.77 -22.96
N LYS A 593 -14.20 21.14 -23.50
CA LYS A 593 -13.98 21.19 -24.95
C LYS A 593 -13.64 19.80 -25.46
N LYS A 594 -14.37 19.34 -26.48
CA LYS A 594 -13.97 18.15 -27.23
C LYS A 594 -12.63 18.42 -27.89
N LEU A 595 -11.68 17.50 -27.73
CA LEU A 595 -10.39 17.59 -28.41
C LEU A 595 -10.59 17.47 -29.92
N SER A 596 -10.10 18.46 -30.67
CA SER A 596 -10.06 18.44 -32.13
C SER A 596 -8.84 17.70 -32.69
N SER A 597 -7.86 17.43 -31.82
CA SER A 597 -6.59 16.77 -32.13
C SER A 597 -6.03 16.11 -30.88
N ASN A 598 -5.39 14.96 -31.04
CA ASN A 598 -4.69 14.27 -29.95
C ASN A 598 -3.31 14.89 -29.66
N ASN A 599 -2.86 15.86 -30.47
CA ASN A 599 -1.60 16.56 -30.25
C ASN A 599 -1.79 17.68 -29.22
N ILE A 600 -1.16 17.51 -28.06
CA ILE A 600 -1.12 18.49 -26.97
C ILE A 600 0.32 18.95 -26.70
N ASN A 601 0.48 20.17 -26.18
CA ASN A 601 1.77 20.77 -25.87
C ASN A 601 1.74 21.45 -24.49
N LEU A 602 2.89 21.50 -23.83
CA LEU A 602 3.10 22.21 -22.57
C LEU A 602 3.66 23.61 -22.85
N VAL A 603 3.08 24.64 -22.22
CA VAL A 603 3.55 26.02 -22.24
C VAL A 603 3.90 26.44 -20.82
N PHE A 604 5.13 26.87 -20.60
CA PHE A 604 5.67 27.18 -19.27
C PHE A 604 5.55 28.67 -18.97
N HIS A 605 5.04 28.97 -17.78
CA HIS A 605 5.06 30.29 -17.14
C HIS A 605 5.87 30.20 -15.83
N ASP A 606 5.95 31.30 -15.08
CA ASP A 606 6.80 31.37 -13.87
C ASP A 606 6.48 30.30 -12.82
N ASN A 607 5.21 30.01 -12.56
CA ASN A 607 4.76 29.00 -11.58
C ASN A 607 3.68 28.03 -12.10
N GLU A 608 3.31 28.14 -13.37
CA GLU A 608 2.20 27.41 -13.97
C GLU A 608 2.61 26.77 -15.29
N VAL A 609 2.00 25.65 -15.63
CA VAL A 609 2.20 24.97 -16.91
C VAL A 609 0.85 24.79 -17.59
N ASP A 610 0.66 25.46 -18.71
CA ASP A 610 -0.54 25.34 -19.51
C ASP A 610 -0.44 24.17 -20.50
N VAL A 611 -1.58 23.53 -20.73
CA VAL A 611 -1.75 22.53 -21.79
C VAL A 611 -2.54 23.16 -22.93
N THR A 612 -1.99 23.05 -24.13
CA THR A 612 -2.60 23.58 -25.36
C THR A 612 -2.80 22.48 -26.39
N SER A 613 -3.87 22.57 -27.20
CA SER A 613 -4.09 21.74 -28.38
C SER A 613 -4.25 22.66 -29.59
N ASN A 614 -3.46 22.41 -30.64
CA ASN A 614 -3.39 23.27 -31.84
C ASN A 614 -3.24 24.77 -31.50
N ARG A 615 -2.36 25.11 -30.55
CA ARG A 615 -2.13 26.48 -30.01
C ARG A 615 -3.30 27.10 -29.24
N SER A 616 -4.39 26.37 -29.05
CA SER A 616 -5.52 26.80 -28.22
C SER A 616 -5.35 26.32 -26.79
N TYR A 617 -5.58 27.20 -25.82
CA TYR A 617 -5.59 26.85 -24.40
C TYR A 617 -6.69 25.82 -24.08
N LEU A 618 -6.29 24.74 -23.41
CA LEU A 618 -7.19 23.72 -22.87
C LEU A 618 -7.43 23.92 -21.37
N THR A 619 -6.36 23.88 -20.57
CA THR A 619 -6.36 24.09 -19.13
C THR A 619 -4.92 24.29 -18.65
N THR A 620 -4.76 24.72 -17.41
CA THR A 620 -3.51 24.69 -16.65
C THR A 620 -3.39 23.36 -15.90
N LEU A 621 -2.18 22.82 -15.80
CA LEU A 621 -1.86 21.65 -14.97
C LEU A 621 -2.07 21.98 -13.48
N ASP A 622 -2.20 20.95 -12.67
CA ASP A 622 -2.27 21.13 -11.22
C ASP A 622 -0.98 21.73 -10.63
N ASN A 623 -1.09 22.34 -9.45
CA ASN A 623 0.00 23.09 -8.82
C ASN A 623 1.23 22.20 -8.55
N GLN A 624 1.01 20.95 -8.16
CA GLN A 624 2.09 20.01 -7.84
C GLN A 624 2.86 19.59 -9.09
N THR A 625 2.15 19.18 -10.14
CA THR A 625 2.78 18.82 -11.41
C THR A 625 3.47 20.03 -12.05
N SER A 626 2.83 21.20 -12.03
CA SER A 626 3.44 22.45 -12.52
C SER A 626 4.73 22.78 -11.77
N TYR A 627 4.72 22.69 -10.44
CA TYR A 627 5.91 22.89 -9.61
C TYR A 627 7.05 21.95 -9.99
N ILE A 628 6.78 20.64 -10.10
CA ILE A 628 7.81 19.65 -10.46
C ILE A 628 8.44 20.00 -11.80
N LEU A 629 7.64 20.25 -12.84
CA LEU A 629 8.14 20.50 -14.19
C LEU A 629 8.91 21.81 -14.28
N THR A 630 8.38 22.89 -13.71
CA THR A 630 9.01 24.21 -13.73
C THR A 630 10.32 24.20 -12.94
N GLU A 631 10.35 23.60 -11.75
CA GLU A 631 11.57 23.50 -10.95
C GLU A 631 12.61 22.61 -11.63
N LEU A 632 12.20 21.51 -12.27
CA LEU A 632 13.12 20.67 -13.03
C LEU A 632 13.71 21.40 -14.24
N LYS A 633 12.88 22.18 -14.96
CA LYS A 633 13.33 23.03 -16.07
C LYS A 633 14.31 24.10 -15.59
N ASN A 634 13.95 24.84 -14.54
CA ASN A 634 14.72 25.98 -14.04
C ASN A 634 16.03 25.55 -13.35
N LYS A 635 15.99 24.50 -12.51
CA LYS A 635 17.16 24.07 -11.73
C LYS A 635 18.09 23.13 -12.50
N TYR A 636 17.55 22.33 -13.43
CA TYR A 636 18.30 21.26 -14.10
C TYR A 636 18.29 21.34 -15.63
N GLY A 637 17.57 22.30 -16.24
CA GLY A 637 17.53 22.48 -17.69
C GLY A 637 16.77 21.39 -18.43
N TYR A 638 15.82 20.72 -17.77
CA TYR A 638 15.04 19.66 -18.40
C TYR A 638 13.91 20.22 -19.27
N ASP A 639 13.68 19.57 -20.41
CA ASP A 639 12.52 19.77 -21.26
C ASP A 639 11.62 18.53 -21.23
N PHE A 640 10.37 18.68 -21.66
CA PHE A 640 9.33 17.66 -21.50
C PHE A 640 8.50 17.49 -22.75
N THR A 641 8.06 16.27 -22.98
CA THR A 641 7.03 15.92 -23.97
C THR A 641 5.78 15.44 -23.25
N VAL A 642 4.61 15.68 -23.84
CA VAL A 642 3.32 15.24 -23.30
C VAL A 642 2.56 14.44 -24.34
N ALA A 643 1.88 13.38 -23.90
CA ALA A 643 1.00 12.57 -24.73
C ALA A 643 -0.30 12.26 -23.98
N ILE A 644 -1.38 12.05 -24.74
CA ILE A 644 -2.64 11.56 -24.19
C ILE A 644 -2.53 10.05 -24.00
N LYS A 645 -2.82 9.58 -22.78
CA LYS A 645 -2.92 8.16 -22.43
C LYS A 645 -4.34 7.65 -22.61
N ASP A 646 -5.31 8.39 -22.09
CA ASP A 646 -6.73 8.01 -22.15
C ASP A 646 -7.65 9.24 -22.09
N ILE A 647 -8.89 9.10 -22.52
CA ILE A 647 -9.93 10.14 -22.46
C ILE A 647 -11.22 9.50 -21.94
N ILE A 648 -11.62 9.86 -20.73
CA ILE A 648 -12.87 9.43 -20.13
C ILE A 648 -13.90 10.56 -20.25
N LEU A 649 -15.02 10.28 -20.90
CA LEU A 649 -16.16 11.20 -20.95
C LEU A 649 -17.00 11.00 -19.68
N THR A 650 -17.22 12.09 -18.95
CA THR A 650 -18.13 12.14 -17.81
C THR A 650 -19.26 13.13 -18.10
N ASP A 651 -20.29 13.16 -17.25
CA ASP A 651 -21.43 14.06 -17.42
C ASP A 651 -21.04 15.55 -17.41
N GLU A 652 -19.95 15.90 -16.72
CA GLU A 652 -19.53 17.31 -16.54
C GLU A 652 -18.34 17.71 -17.42
N ASN A 653 -17.44 16.76 -17.75
CA ASN A 653 -16.17 17.05 -18.41
C ASN A 653 -15.53 15.82 -19.10
N TYR A 654 -14.60 16.10 -20.00
CA TYR A 654 -13.60 15.15 -20.47
C TYR A 654 -12.45 15.11 -19.46
N ASN A 655 -12.19 13.92 -18.92
CA ASN A 655 -11.03 13.59 -18.10
C ASN A 655 -9.95 13.05 -19.04
N ILE A 656 -8.99 13.89 -19.42
CA ILE A 656 -7.93 13.49 -20.32
C ILE A 656 -6.73 13.11 -19.46
N HIS A 657 -6.43 11.82 -19.40
CA HIS A 657 -5.24 11.29 -18.75
C HIS A 657 -4.05 11.56 -19.66
N ILE A 658 -3.04 12.23 -19.13
CA ILE A 658 -1.83 12.60 -19.87
C ILE A 658 -0.60 12.02 -19.19
N VAL A 659 0.39 11.73 -20.02
CA VAL A 659 1.68 11.19 -19.63
C VAL A 659 2.73 12.18 -20.09
N ILE A 660 3.55 12.64 -19.15
CA ILE A 660 4.63 13.60 -19.39
C ILE A 660 5.95 12.85 -19.22
N ASP A 661 6.81 12.85 -20.23
CA ASP A 661 8.15 12.26 -20.17
C ASP A 661 9.21 13.35 -20.41
N LYS A 662 10.44 13.10 -19.98
CA LYS A 662 11.60 13.95 -20.29
C LYS A 662 11.83 13.94 -21.79
N ASN A 663 12.04 15.12 -22.37
CA ASN A 663 12.35 15.27 -23.78
C ASN A 663 13.83 14.97 -24.03
N TYR A 664 14.10 13.81 -24.62
CA TYR A 664 15.44 13.41 -25.05
C TYR A 664 15.70 13.68 -26.54
N LYS A 665 14.76 14.30 -27.26
CA LYS A 665 14.90 14.55 -28.71
C LYS A 665 15.78 15.77 -28.96
N PHE A 666 16.84 15.57 -29.73
CA PHE A 666 17.67 16.62 -30.28
C PHE A 666 17.39 16.79 -31.77
N THR A 667 17.21 18.02 -32.21
CA THR A 667 17.11 18.37 -33.63
C THR A 667 18.03 19.55 -33.92
N SER A 668 18.87 19.43 -34.95
CA SER A 668 19.71 20.52 -35.44
C SER A 668 19.56 20.69 -36.95
N TYR A 669 19.35 21.93 -37.37
CA TYR A 669 19.36 22.34 -38.77
C TYR A 669 20.67 23.03 -39.17
N SER A 670 21.70 22.99 -38.31
CA SER A 670 22.97 23.66 -38.62
C SER A 670 23.71 22.91 -39.72
N LEU A 671 24.12 23.66 -40.75
CA LEU A 671 24.95 23.16 -41.84
C LEU A 671 26.45 23.20 -41.50
N LYS A 672 26.85 23.91 -40.42
CA LYS A 672 28.25 24.01 -40.00
C LYS A 672 28.55 23.04 -38.86
N VAL A 673 29.57 22.20 -39.06
CA VAL A 673 30.03 21.21 -38.06
C VAL A 673 30.31 21.84 -36.69
N GLY A 674 31.00 22.99 -36.65
CA GLY A 674 31.32 23.66 -35.38
C GLY A 674 30.09 24.19 -34.62
N GLU A 675 29.09 24.68 -35.35
CA GLU A 675 27.81 25.10 -34.75
C GLU A 675 27.01 23.88 -34.26
N LEU A 676 26.99 22.78 -35.02
CA LEU A 676 26.38 21.51 -34.61
C LEU A 676 27.00 20.98 -33.30
N PHE A 677 28.33 20.97 -33.18
CA PHE A 677 29.00 20.59 -31.92
C PHE A 677 28.64 21.50 -30.76
N THR A 678 28.49 22.81 -31.01
CA THR A 678 28.08 23.77 -29.98
C THR A 678 26.64 23.49 -29.52
N GLN A 679 25.73 23.20 -30.46
CA GLN A 679 24.34 22.84 -30.16
C GLN A 679 24.25 21.50 -29.41
N ILE A 680 25.01 20.49 -29.81
CA ILE A 680 25.07 19.19 -29.11
C ILE A 680 25.61 19.37 -27.68
N LYS A 681 26.70 20.12 -27.51
CA LYS A 681 27.26 20.42 -26.19
C LYS A 681 26.25 21.12 -25.29
N ASN A 682 25.57 22.14 -25.81
CA ASN A 682 24.56 22.87 -25.04
C ASN A 682 23.36 21.98 -24.70
N PHE A 683 22.95 21.10 -25.60
CA PHE A 683 21.89 20.12 -25.33
C PHE A 683 22.29 19.11 -24.24
N LEU A 684 23.52 18.60 -24.26
CA LEU A 684 23.95 17.54 -23.35
C LEU A 684 24.37 18.04 -21.97
N ILE A 685 25.10 19.15 -21.90
CA ILE A 685 25.73 19.64 -20.67
C ILE A 685 25.46 21.12 -20.39
N GLY A 686 24.58 21.77 -21.17
CA GLY A 686 24.21 23.17 -20.96
C GLY A 686 25.41 24.09 -20.97
N ASP A 687 25.56 24.89 -19.93
CA ASP A 687 26.67 25.85 -19.79
C ASP A 687 27.99 25.23 -19.31
N PHE A 688 27.98 23.98 -18.85
CA PHE A 688 29.22 23.33 -18.39
C PHE A 688 30.15 23.03 -19.57
N ASN A 689 31.46 22.96 -19.34
CA ASN A 689 32.41 22.66 -20.41
C ASN A 689 32.79 21.18 -20.41
N TYR A 690 33.16 20.68 -21.58
CA TYR A 690 33.89 19.42 -21.66
C TYR A 690 35.18 19.52 -20.83
N ASN A 691 35.45 18.49 -20.02
CA ASN A 691 36.71 18.35 -19.28
C ASN A 691 37.87 17.99 -20.24
N SER A 692 39.08 17.88 -19.70
CA SER A 692 40.30 17.62 -20.48
C SER A 692 40.20 16.35 -21.32
N ILE A 693 39.80 15.22 -20.73
CA ILE A 693 39.69 13.95 -21.43
C ILE A 693 38.60 13.99 -22.51
N GLN A 694 37.42 14.53 -22.22
CA GLN A 694 36.34 14.67 -23.20
C GLN A 694 36.79 15.51 -24.41
N LYS A 695 37.47 16.65 -24.18
CA LYS A 695 38.02 17.50 -25.25
C LYS A 695 39.05 16.75 -26.09
N ASN A 696 39.96 16.03 -25.45
CA ASN A 696 41.02 15.29 -26.14
C ASN A 696 40.44 14.18 -27.01
N ILE A 697 39.45 13.44 -26.50
CA ILE A 697 38.78 12.38 -27.26
C ILE A 697 38.04 12.96 -28.47
N LEU A 698 37.20 13.98 -28.25
CA LEU A 698 36.43 14.60 -29.33
C LEU A 698 37.34 15.26 -30.38
N ALA A 699 38.45 15.89 -29.96
CA ALA A 699 39.44 16.45 -30.88
C ALA A 699 40.16 15.35 -31.69
N SER A 700 40.55 14.24 -31.06
CA SER A 700 41.17 13.10 -31.74
C SER A 700 40.27 12.53 -32.84
N ILE A 701 38.99 12.33 -32.51
CA ILE A 701 38.00 11.74 -33.43
C ILE A 701 37.61 12.72 -34.54
N PHE A 702 37.21 13.95 -34.21
CA PHE A 702 36.56 14.85 -35.16
C PHE A 702 37.50 15.85 -35.82
N LYS A 703 38.53 16.32 -35.12
CA LYS A 703 39.51 17.27 -35.65
C LYS A 703 40.68 16.56 -36.32
N ASN A 704 41.23 15.55 -35.66
CA ASN A 704 42.43 14.84 -36.13
C ASN A 704 42.10 13.60 -36.97
N LYS A 705 40.85 13.12 -36.93
CA LYS A 705 40.37 11.93 -37.67
C LYS A 705 41.19 10.67 -37.38
N GLN A 706 41.54 10.45 -36.11
CA GLN A 706 42.36 9.32 -35.67
C GLN A 706 41.52 8.24 -34.97
N ASN A 707 41.87 6.97 -35.21
CA ASN A 707 41.41 5.87 -34.36
C ASN A 707 42.06 6.02 -32.99
N THR A 708 41.22 6.05 -31.96
CA THR A 708 41.63 6.51 -30.62
C THR A 708 41.45 5.41 -29.60
N LEU A 709 42.49 5.14 -28.82
CA LEU A 709 42.45 4.29 -27.63
C LEU A 709 42.51 5.21 -26.40
N VAL A 710 41.57 5.02 -25.48
CA VAL A 710 41.43 5.86 -24.29
C VAL A 710 41.51 4.99 -23.05
N TYR A 711 42.46 5.31 -22.17
CA TYR A 711 42.51 4.79 -20.82
C TYR A 711 41.86 5.78 -19.87
N THR A 712 40.70 5.41 -19.30
CA THR A 712 39.89 6.31 -18.46
C THR A 712 39.30 5.55 -17.28
N THR A 713 39.13 6.27 -16.16
CA THR A 713 38.41 5.76 -15.00
C THR A 713 36.90 6.00 -15.14
N LYS A 714 36.09 5.22 -14.39
CA LYS A 714 34.64 5.46 -14.29
C LYS A 714 34.35 6.87 -13.75
N ASN A 715 33.23 7.45 -14.18
CA ASN A 715 32.72 8.78 -13.76
C ASN A 715 33.49 10.01 -14.29
N ARG A 716 34.24 9.86 -15.39
CA ARG A 716 34.90 11.00 -16.09
C ARG A 716 34.07 11.63 -17.20
N GLY A 717 32.76 11.33 -17.23
CA GLY A 717 31.83 11.91 -18.19
C GLY A 717 31.93 11.29 -19.59
N ILE A 718 32.42 10.05 -19.71
CA ILE A 718 32.51 9.33 -20.99
C ILE A 718 31.14 9.20 -21.66
N ASN A 719 30.06 9.04 -20.90
CA ASN A 719 28.71 8.99 -21.46
C ASN A 719 28.39 10.23 -22.32
N THR A 720 28.81 11.42 -21.91
CA THR A 720 28.65 12.65 -22.71
C THR A 720 29.42 12.58 -24.03
N VAL A 721 30.59 11.94 -24.06
CA VAL A 721 31.36 11.72 -25.29
C VAL A 721 30.59 10.79 -26.23
N LEU A 722 30.10 9.66 -25.70
CA LEU A 722 29.29 8.71 -26.46
C LEU A 722 28.09 9.43 -27.09
N GLN A 723 27.31 10.13 -26.28
CA GLN A 723 26.15 10.90 -26.74
C GLN A 723 26.51 11.95 -27.78
N THR A 724 27.65 12.65 -27.62
CA THR A 724 28.12 13.64 -28.59
C THR A 724 28.39 12.98 -29.94
N ILE A 725 29.04 11.82 -29.94
CA ILE A 725 29.30 11.04 -31.15
C ILE A 725 27.99 10.58 -31.79
N GLY A 726 27.09 9.97 -31.01
CA GLY A 726 25.80 9.49 -31.50
C GLY A 726 24.94 10.59 -32.13
N LEU A 727 24.80 11.72 -31.44
CA LEU A 727 24.05 12.87 -31.94
C LEU A 727 24.67 13.44 -33.20
N PHE A 728 26.00 13.55 -33.26
CA PHE A 728 26.68 14.05 -34.44
C PHE A 728 26.42 13.15 -35.66
N TYR A 729 26.68 11.84 -35.54
CA TYR A 729 26.52 10.89 -36.65
C TYR A 729 25.06 10.78 -37.10
N SER A 730 24.12 10.70 -36.16
CA SER A 730 22.68 10.68 -36.45
C SER A 730 22.25 11.94 -37.23
N ASN A 731 22.70 13.13 -36.82
CA ASN A 731 22.32 14.39 -37.47
C ASN A 731 22.88 14.55 -38.89
N ILE A 732 23.94 13.82 -39.25
CA ILE A 732 24.48 13.78 -40.62
C ILE A 732 24.02 12.56 -41.43
N GLY A 733 22.99 11.83 -40.94
CA GLY A 733 22.40 10.68 -41.61
C GLY A 733 23.25 9.41 -41.58
N LYS A 734 24.15 9.28 -40.60
CA LYS A 734 25.08 8.16 -40.44
C LYS A 734 24.80 7.38 -39.15
N LYS A 735 25.30 6.14 -39.09
CA LYS A 735 25.06 5.23 -37.95
C LYS A 735 26.32 4.99 -37.14
N ALA A 736 26.17 4.94 -35.81
CA ALA A 736 27.23 4.56 -34.88
C ALA A 736 26.81 3.32 -34.06
N LEU A 737 27.73 2.38 -33.87
CA LEU A 737 27.55 1.19 -33.04
C LEU A 737 28.44 1.28 -31.80
N CYS A 738 27.87 1.02 -30.63
CA CYS A 738 28.57 0.81 -29.37
C CYS A 738 28.55 -0.68 -29.03
N VAL A 739 29.72 -1.31 -29.06
CA VAL A 739 29.93 -2.70 -28.69
C VAL A 739 30.36 -2.76 -27.22
N THR A 740 29.51 -3.30 -26.36
CA THR A 740 29.77 -3.41 -24.92
C THR A 740 28.91 -4.49 -24.28
N SER A 741 29.45 -5.18 -23.28
CA SER A 741 28.65 -6.04 -22.39
C SER A 741 28.13 -5.29 -21.15
N GLU A 742 28.48 -4.00 -21.01
CA GLU A 742 28.02 -3.16 -19.90
C GLU A 742 26.58 -2.69 -20.12
N SER A 743 25.78 -2.68 -19.04
CA SER A 743 24.45 -2.08 -19.07
C SER A 743 24.55 -0.56 -19.17
N LEU A 744 24.16 0.00 -20.32
CA LEU A 744 24.07 1.44 -20.57
C LEU A 744 22.60 1.88 -20.65
N SER A 745 22.30 3.08 -20.15
CA SER A 745 20.93 3.63 -20.20
C SER A 745 20.49 3.87 -21.65
N ALA A 746 19.60 3.01 -22.16
CA ALA A 746 19.05 3.10 -23.51
C ALA A 746 18.35 4.44 -23.79
N LYS A 747 17.64 5.03 -22.81
CA LYS A 747 16.98 6.35 -22.95
C LYS A 747 17.98 7.49 -23.19
N THR A 748 19.21 7.36 -22.70
CA THR A 748 20.24 8.40 -22.76
C THR A 748 21.09 8.30 -24.04
N LEU A 749 21.10 7.14 -24.70
CA LEU A 749 21.92 6.82 -25.87
C LEU A 749 21.10 6.49 -27.12
N ALA A 750 19.83 6.91 -27.20
CA ALA A 750 18.88 6.55 -28.26
C ALA A 750 19.36 6.80 -29.72
N MET A 751 20.50 7.47 -29.92
CA MET A 751 21.11 7.79 -31.21
C MET A 751 22.36 6.95 -31.53
N ILE A 752 22.72 5.99 -30.66
CA ILE A 752 23.78 5.00 -30.86
C ILE A 752 23.15 3.63 -30.71
N GLU A 753 23.39 2.75 -31.66
CA GLU A 753 22.97 1.36 -31.52
C GLU A 753 23.91 0.64 -30.55
N ILE A 754 23.36 -0.10 -29.59
CA ILE A 754 24.14 -0.79 -28.56
C ILE A 754 23.99 -2.28 -28.78
N ASN A 755 25.11 -3.00 -28.86
CA ASN A 755 25.11 -4.44 -29.03
C ASN A 755 26.23 -5.07 -28.19
N ASN A 756 26.03 -6.31 -27.75
CA ASN A 756 27.04 -7.06 -27.03
C ASN A 756 28.13 -7.61 -27.97
N THR A 757 27.84 -7.65 -29.28
CA THR A 757 28.73 -8.18 -30.32
C THR A 757 28.93 -7.19 -31.45
N TYR A 758 30.05 -7.29 -32.13
CA TYR A 758 30.36 -6.49 -33.30
C TYR A 758 29.43 -6.81 -34.48
N ILE A 759 28.92 -5.77 -35.17
CA ILE A 759 28.11 -5.87 -36.38
C ILE A 759 28.72 -4.98 -37.48
N GLU A 760 28.93 -5.52 -38.67
CA GLU A 760 29.42 -4.75 -39.83
C GLU A 760 28.36 -3.76 -40.36
N GLY A 761 28.80 -2.69 -41.03
CA GLY A 761 27.91 -1.74 -41.73
C GLY A 761 27.64 -0.40 -41.04
N TYR A 762 28.39 -0.05 -40.00
CA TYR A 762 28.27 1.26 -39.32
C TYR A 762 29.39 2.21 -39.74
N ASP A 763 29.09 3.51 -39.70
CA ASP A 763 30.01 4.59 -40.05
C ASP A 763 31.02 4.92 -38.95
N PHE A 764 30.70 4.57 -37.70
CA PHE A 764 31.56 4.74 -36.54
C PHE A 764 31.35 3.62 -35.52
N TYR A 765 32.45 3.18 -34.90
CA TYR A 765 32.41 2.13 -33.88
C TYR A 765 32.96 2.63 -32.54
N ILE A 766 32.31 2.24 -31.46
CA ILE A 766 32.75 2.46 -30.09
C ILE A 766 32.87 1.09 -29.43
N PHE A 767 34.04 0.78 -28.89
CA PHE A 767 34.27 -0.44 -28.11
C PHE A 767 34.51 -0.05 -26.66
N ILE A 768 33.70 -0.57 -25.73
CA ILE A 768 33.84 -0.27 -24.30
C ILE A 768 34.11 -1.58 -23.57
N ASN A 769 35.30 -1.70 -22.97
CA ASN A 769 35.70 -2.84 -22.14
C ASN A 769 35.39 -4.23 -22.76
N THR A 770 35.37 -4.32 -24.09
CA THR A 770 35.07 -5.54 -24.83
C THR A 770 36.32 -6.10 -25.49
N LYS A 771 36.39 -7.44 -25.58
CA LYS A 771 37.44 -8.16 -26.32
C LYS A 771 37.08 -8.39 -27.78
N ASP A 772 35.84 -8.08 -28.17
CA ASP A 772 35.30 -8.31 -29.51
C ASP A 772 35.68 -7.16 -30.47
N ILE A 773 36.98 -6.88 -30.58
CA ILE A 773 37.52 -5.83 -31.45
C ILE A 773 38.10 -6.49 -32.71
N PRO A 774 37.55 -6.24 -33.91
CA PRO A 774 38.05 -6.86 -35.15
C PRO A 774 39.48 -6.39 -35.50
N ASN A 775 40.39 -7.34 -35.74
CA ASN A 775 41.80 -7.05 -36.09
C ASN A 775 41.98 -6.17 -37.34
N ASN A 776 41.01 -6.17 -38.27
CA ASN A 776 41.08 -5.46 -39.56
C ASN A 776 40.06 -4.32 -39.74
N LEU A 777 39.54 -3.75 -38.65
CA LEU A 777 38.57 -2.66 -38.72
C LEU A 777 39.16 -1.41 -39.41
N LYS A 778 38.58 -1.03 -40.56
CA LYS A 778 38.96 0.17 -41.34
C LYS A 778 38.13 1.40 -40.99
N SER A 779 36.90 1.20 -40.49
CA SER A 779 36.02 2.29 -40.10
C SER A 779 36.59 3.08 -38.91
N PRO A 780 36.34 4.40 -38.82
CA PRO A 780 36.75 5.19 -37.67
C PRO A 780 36.17 4.63 -36.37
N HIS A 781 37.00 4.56 -35.33
CA HIS A 781 36.57 3.98 -34.06
C HIS A 781 37.25 4.55 -32.82
N LEU A 782 36.55 4.40 -31.70
CA LEU A 782 36.97 4.73 -30.35
C LEU A 782 37.01 3.45 -29.51
N ILE A 783 38.13 3.17 -28.85
CA ILE A 783 38.25 2.10 -27.86
C ILE A 783 38.40 2.76 -26.49
N LEU A 784 37.51 2.40 -25.57
CA LEU A 784 37.52 2.82 -24.17
C LEU A 784 37.86 1.61 -23.31
N SER A 785 38.94 1.72 -22.53
CA SER A 785 39.34 0.66 -21.61
C SER A 785 39.80 1.20 -20.27
N GLU A 786 39.50 0.46 -19.20
CA GLU A 786 40.09 0.69 -17.88
C GLU A 786 41.49 0.06 -17.75
N ASP A 787 41.77 -0.99 -18.54
CA ASP A 787 43.01 -1.76 -18.49
C ASP A 787 43.89 -1.52 -19.72
N LYS A 788 45.19 -1.73 -19.59
CA LYS A 788 46.11 -1.67 -20.73
C LYS A 788 45.88 -2.85 -21.68
N ILE A 789 45.40 -2.56 -22.89
CA ILE A 789 45.22 -3.54 -23.97
C ILE A 789 46.40 -3.47 -24.96
N ASN A 790 46.95 -4.61 -25.36
CA ASN A 790 47.92 -4.72 -26.45
C ASN A 790 47.18 -4.76 -27.79
N LEU A 791 47.34 -3.72 -28.62
CA LEU A 791 46.75 -3.64 -29.96
C LEU A 791 47.83 -3.75 -31.05
N SER A 792 47.48 -4.39 -32.16
CA SER A 792 48.38 -4.72 -33.28
C SER A 792 48.66 -3.58 -34.26
N LYS A 793 48.05 -2.40 -34.07
CA LYS A 793 48.14 -1.22 -34.95
C LYS A 793 48.44 0.05 -34.15
N PRO A 794 48.99 1.12 -34.77
CA PRO A 794 49.19 2.39 -34.08
C PRO A 794 47.84 3.09 -33.84
N TYR A 795 47.52 3.32 -32.56
CA TYR A 795 46.39 4.12 -32.10
C TYR A 795 46.89 5.44 -31.54
N ASN A 796 46.07 6.50 -31.63
CA ASN A 796 46.29 7.66 -30.77
C ASN A 796 45.86 7.28 -29.35
N ILE A 797 46.82 7.24 -28.42
CA ILE A 797 46.58 6.85 -27.03
C ILE A 797 46.32 8.11 -26.21
N ILE A 798 45.17 8.16 -25.56
CA ILE A 798 44.79 9.23 -24.62
C ILE A 798 44.70 8.63 -23.23
N GLU A 799 45.51 9.15 -22.31
CA GLU A 799 45.46 8.80 -20.89
C GLU A 799 44.85 9.96 -20.11
N ASP A 800 43.91 9.67 -19.21
CA ASP A 800 43.34 10.66 -18.30
C ASP A 800 44.36 11.05 -17.23
N LYS A 801 44.68 12.34 -17.12
CA LYS A 801 45.51 12.89 -16.04
C LYS A 801 44.76 14.03 -15.39
N PHE A 802 44.39 13.86 -14.13
CA PHE A 802 43.71 14.86 -13.32
C PHE A 802 44.13 14.73 -11.85
N ASP A 803 44.14 15.86 -11.14
CA ASP A 803 44.45 15.91 -9.71
C ASP A 803 43.17 16.25 -8.94
N ILE A 804 42.86 15.44 -7.92
CA ILE A 804 41.72 15.70 -7.03
C ILE A 804 42.20 16.69 -5.96
N PRO A 805 41.55 17.86 -5.79
CA PRO A 805 41.89 18.78 -4.73
C PRO A 805 41.82 18.10 -3.35
N LYS A 806 42.83 18.33 -2.51
CA LYS A 806 42.99 17.67 -1.20
C LYS A 806 41.83 17.94 -0.23
N ASN A 807 41.07 19.01 -0.46
CA ASN A 807 39.92 19.39 0.35
C ASN A 807 38.62 18.64 -0.05
N VAL A 808 38.61 17.82 -1.11
CA VAL A 808 37.44 17.04 -1.54
C VAL A 808 37.39 15.70 -0.82
N VAL A 809 36.29 15.43 -0.12
CA VAL A 809 36.03 14.18 0.60
C VAL A 809 34.86 13.44 -0.04
N PHE A 810 35.10 12.23 -0.53
CA PHE A 810 34.05 11.45 -1.18
C PHE A 810 33.10 10.80 -0.20
N ILE A 811 31.80 11.02 -0.38
CA ILE A 811 30.71 10.40 0.40
C ILE A 811 29.58 9.91 -0.52
N THR A 812 28.69 9.07 0.02
CA THR A 812 27.48 8.58 -0.65
C THR A 812 26.38 9.64 -0.66
N ASP A 813 25.38 9.48 -1.54
CA ASP A 813 24.24 10.41 -1.62
C ASP A 813 23.50 10.56 -0.28
N ASP A 814 23.32 9.48 0.46
CA ASP A 814 22.56 9.48 1.73
C ASP A 814 23.27 10.32 2.81
N LEU A 815 24.61 10.34 2.79
CA LEU A 815 25.41 11.14 3.71
C LEU A 815 25.47 12.62 3.30
N LEU A 816 25.18 12.97 2.04
CA LEU A 816 25.19 14.38 1.59
C LEU A 816 24.18 15.20 2.38
N ILE A 817 23.04 14.61 2.71
CA ILE A 817 21.92 15.28 3.38
C ILE A 817 22.34 15.83 4.75
N GLN A 818 23.37 15.26 5.37
CA GLN A 818 23.85 15.63 6.72
C GLN A 818 25.10 16.52 6.69
N LYS A 819 25.60 16.91 5.51
CA LYS A 819 26.87 17.63 5.36
C LYS A 819 26.68 18.97 4.66
N THR A 820 27.62 19.88 4.92
CA THR A 820 27.69 21.20 4.28
C THR A 820 29.14 21.69 4.37
N PRO A 821 29.74 22.24 3.29
CA PRO A 821 29.22 22.31 1.92
C PRO A 821 29.26 20.93 1.22
N VAL A 822 28.39 20.73 0.23
CA VAL A 822 28.30 19.47 -0.53
C VAL A 822 28.27 19.69 -2.04
N PHE A 823 28.82 18.75 -2.81
CA PHE A 823 28.68 18.69 -4.26
C PHE A 823 28.11 17.34 -4.72
N SER A 824 27.07 17.39 -5.53
CA SER A 824 26.53 16.24 -6.27
C SER A 824 25.94 16.73 -7.60
N ARG A 825 25.91 15.86 -8.63
CA ARG A 825 25.21 16.19 -9.90
C ARG A 825 23.72 16.47 -9.69
N LYS A 826 23.17 15.99 -8.58
CA LYS A 826 21.76 16.13 -8.19
C LYS A 826 21.42 17.50 -7.62
N LEU A 827 22.41 18.38 -7.44
CA LEU A 827 22.18 19.77 -7.02
C LEU A 827 21.85 20.67 -8.23
N PRO A 828 21.09 21.76 -8.03
CA PRO A 828 20.81 22.75 -9.07
C PRO A 828 22.07 23.22 -9.82
N ILE A 829 21.93 23.50 -11.11
CA ILE A 829 23.03 23.95 -11.99
C ILE A 829 23.76 25.16 -11.39
N THR A 830 23.01 26.15 -10.87
CA THR A 830 23.55 27.37 -10.27
C THR A 830 24.40 27.08 -9.03
N LYS A 831 23.93 26.21 -8.13
CA LYS A 831 24.70 25.76 -6.96
C LYS A 831 25.97 25.03 -7.36
N ARG A 832 25.87 24.09 -8.30
CA ARG A 832 27.04 23.36 -8.82
C ARG A 832 28.10 24.30 -9.37
N LYS A 833 27.72 25.28 -10.20
CA LYS A 833 28.64 26.29 -10.73
C LYS A 833 29.31 27.10 -9.62
N SER A 834 28.54 27.58 -8.64
CA SER A 834 29.06 28.36 -7.51
C SER A 834 30.07 27.58 -6.67
N ILE A 835 29.80 26.30 -6.40
CA ILE A 835 30.73 25.42 -5.67
C ILE A 835 32.00 25.21 -6.48
N LEU A 836 31.88 24.90 -7.78
CA LEU A 836 33.04 24.66 -8.64
C LEU A 836 33.92 25.91 -8.80
N SER A 837 33.32 27.11 -8.90
CA SER A 837 34.09 28.37 -8.98
C SER A 837 34.84 28.69 -7.69
N ASN A 838 34.40 28.15 -6.55
CA ASN A 838 35.00 28.35 -5.23
C ASN A 838 35.68 27.10 -4.69
N LEU A 839 35.96 26.10 -5.54
CA LEU A 839 36.41 24.77 -5.13
C LEU A 839 37.63 24.80 -4.20
N LEU A 840 38.60 25.69 -4.47
CA LEU A 840 39.83 25.83 -3.69
C LEU A 840 39.65 26.65 -2.40
N ASN A 841 38.53 27.36 -2.24
CA ASN A 841 38.28 28.24 -1.09
C ASN A 841 37.63 27.49 0.09
N TYR A 842 37.12 26.28 -0.13
CA TYR A 842 36.53 25.47 0.93
C TYR A 842 37.60 24.77 1.76
N SER A 843 37.47 24.81 3.08
CA SER A 843 38.33 24.02 3.99
C SER A 843 38.14 22.52 3.77
N VAL A 844 36.88 22.09 3.62
CA VAL A 844 36.47 20.74 3.23
C VAL A 844 35.23 20.85 2.33
N LEU A 845 35.18 20.07 1.25
CA LEU A 845 34.01 19.87 0.40
C LEU A 845 33.64 18.38 0.37
N TYR A 846 32.46 18.05 0.85
CA TYR A 846 31.95 16.68 0.74
C TYR A 846 31.32 16.47 -0.63
N SER A 847 31.60 15.36 -1.30
CA SER A 847 31.09 15.16 -2.66
C SER A 847 30.87 13.71 -3.05
N THR A 848 29.93 13.45 -3.97
CA THR A 848 29.93 12.19 -4.70
C THR A 848 31.05 12.16 -5.75
N LYS A 849 31.32 10.99 -6.33
CA LYS A 849 32.27 10.89 -7.46
C LYS A 849 31.82 11.65 -8.71
N ASP A 850 30.62 12.22 -8.73
CA ASP A 850 30.13 13.03 -9.84
C ASP A 850 30.93 14.32 -10.04
N ILE A 851 31.58 14.86 -8.99
CA ILE A 851 32.44 16.04 -9.13
C ILE A 851 33.61 15.80 -10.08
N LEU A 852 34.03 14.54 -10.20
CA LEU A 852 35.13 14.17 -11.08
C LEU A 852 34.86 14.60 -12.51
N ILE A 853 33.61 14.70 -12.97
CA ILE A 853 33.29 15.16 -14.34
C ILE A 853 33.80 16.59 -14.59
N TYR A 854 33.92 17.41 -13.54
CA TYR A 854 34.20 18.85 -13.62
C TYR A 854 35.64 19.23 -13.25
N ILE A 855 36.42 18.26 -12.77
CA ILE A 855 37.86 18.36 -12.50
C ILE A 855 38.61 17.84 -13.73
#